data_AF-A0AAN6NJU8-F1
#
_entry.id   AF-A0AAN6NJU8-F1
#
_cell.length_a   1.000
_cell.length_b   1.000
_cell.length_c   1.000
_cell.angle_alpha   90.00
_cell.angle_beta   90.00
_cell.angle_gamma   90.00
#
_symmetry.space_group_name_H-M   'P 1'
#
loop_
_entity.id
_entity.type
_entity.pdbx_description
1 polymer ?
#
loop_
_entity_poly.entity_id
_entity_poly.type
_entity_poly.pdbx_seq_one_letter_code
_entity_poly.pdbx_strand_id
1 'polypeptide(L)'
;MSIAKLPYELVSYVVQHLDLEDVRNLSLTCRRFQYLVHEENIAKAILNKQAPASLEAQTARVSKRYSPELRRLVKRREAISSVSPYLAAIVAVAETWLFENGVLCYIHDRQLRILDLHHSASSEIVVNIRPLLNEAIEESRASRKYKFQLLYYAHDIVSCLYTHAMPEQASWLVVFNARENRILTAPRLASAYKIFVRNNDKFLYYGTHTDFGDDGFRRWMIKGYDISANQWFKCKASLPEMAGSDIGSTICFEIIDGYFYGLSNQTTFEVTEIDLTSYYVCFRFPLSRRGFYEIERAARKRMWRRQNGEGVIDDRWTFVRMFKDEATGMLKVVESRKEWLAGHSSARRTYYTTEISFEGARRQHEWDEDSADEEDWITEAWDKIQSGSITAPSRDPHLVHPGDDASEQVMLTLSQCPVRSYQPYCQTFLDVVNDTSSSDSNGQRIRIRGGSRRPWPPGELQKRRRLSPAQGRDPEPAFEQMIHDLYKHEGVALWPPEQDPARPDPALDELYTLLSPPSHRGNVHGTWDDRCLVYATGGTSGGLKAIIFVSFDPSIRLIGARPYSGRLILGRPAGMPHCGPRTSSKLYPADPELSYEGKGKGKEKHKNDAWNPTSEPNATWHADMRPPESDSGTSPRRRDRSNHGQWSSFGKAMYRDISCALHFGL
;
A
#
# COMPACT_ATOMS: atom_id res chain seq x y z
N MET A 1 -40.38 6.32 -17.01
CA MET A 1 -39.76 7.66 -16.82
C MET A 1 -38.24 7.52 -16.94
N SER A 2 -37.54 8.49 -17.51
CA SER A 2 -36.07 8.44 -17.67
C SER A 2 -35.38 9.12 -16.49
N ILE A 3 -34.36 8.50 -15.90
CA ILE A 3 -33.54 9.08 -14.84
C ILE A 3 -32.89 10.41 -15.27
N ALA A 4 -32.65 10.60 -16.57
CA ALA A 4 -32.12 11.84 -17.15
C ALA A 4 -33.12 13.02 -17.13
N LYS A 5 -34.39 12.76 -16.79
CA LYS A 5 -35.45 13.77 -16.66
C LYS A 5 -35.79 14.09 -15.20
N LEU A 6 -35.16 13.42 -14.23
CA LEU A 6 -35.37 13.72 -12.82
C LEU A 6 -34.72 15.08 -12.46
N PRO A 7 -35.31 15.81 -11.50
CA PRO A 7 -34.66 16.94 -10.86
C PRO A 7 -33.28 16.58 -10.31
N TYR A 8 -32.40 17.56 -10.31
CA TYR A 8 -31.01 17.43 -9.85
C TYR A 8 -30.92 16.84 -8.44
N GLU A 9 -31.82 17.26 -7.55
CA GLU A 9 -31.88 16.85 -6.15
C GLU A 9 -32.17 15.35 -6.02
N LEU A 10 -33.08 14.82 -6.85
CA LEU A 10 -33.41 13.40 -6.86
C LEU A 10 -32.27 12.57 -7.44
N VAL A 11 -31.58 13.06 -8.48
CA VAL A 11 -30.41 12.36 -9.01
C VAL A 11 -29.28 12.34 -7.98
N SER A 12 -29.01 13.46 -7.31
CA SER A 12 -28.02 13.54 -6.23
C SER A 12 -28.34 12.56 -5.10
N TYR A 13 -29.61 12.42 -4.71
CA TYR A 13 -30.04 11.44 -3.72
C TYR A 13 -29.80 9.99 -4.20
N VAL A 14 -30.18 9.66 -5.44
CA VAL A 14 -29.97 8.30 -6.00
C VAL A 14 -28.50 7.94 -6.03
N VAL A 15 -27.64 8.85 -6.50
CA VAL A 15 -26.21 8.62 -6.70
C VAL A 15 -25.48 8.39 -5.37
N GLN A 16 -25.98 8.93 -4.26
CA GLN A 16 -25.45 8.62 -2.93
C GLN A 16 -25.68 7.16 -2.50
N HIS A 17 -26.58 6.42 -3.14
CA HIS A 17 -26.80 5.00 -2.86
C HIS A 17 -26.12 4.06 -3.86
N LEU A 18 -25.37 4.62 -4.81
CA LEU A 18 -24.53 3.86 -5.73
C LEU A 18 -23.12 3.74 -5.16
N ASP A 19 -22.45 2.62 -5.44
CA ASP A 19 -21.02 2.49 -5.19
C ASP A 19 -20.21 3.35 -6.18
N LEU A 20 -18.90 3.50 -5.92
CA LEU A 20 -18.04 4.34 -6.75
C LEU A 20 -17.92 3.85 -8.20
N GLU A 21 -18.02 2.53 -8.43
CA GLU A 21 -17.93 1.94 -9.77
C GLU A 21 -19.21 2.24 -10.57
N ASP A 22 -20.37 2.12 -9.94
CA ASP A 22 -21.68 2.43 -10.52
C ASP A 22 -21.83 3.92 -10.82
N VAL A 23 -21.39 4.80 -9.92
CA VAL A 23 -21.36 6.26 -10.19
C VAL A 23 -20.53 6.54 -11.43
N ARG A 24 -19.33 5.95 -11.51
CA ARG A 24 -18.45 6.11 -12.65
C ARG A 24 -19.11 5.58 -13.92
N ASN A 25 -19.59 4.34 -13.91
CA ASN A 25 -20.23 3.71 -15.06
C ASN A 25 -21.42 4.56 -15.55
N LEU A 26 -22.26 5.04 -14.63
CA LEU A 26 -23.37 5.95 -14.92
C LEU A 26 -22.88 7.24 -15.60
N SER A 27 -21.80 7.84 -15.10
CA SER A 27 -21.22 9.06 -15.68
C SER A 27 -20.70 8.87 -17.12
N LEU A 28 -20.34 7.64 -17.49
CA LEU A 28 -19.84 7.27 -18.82
C LEU A 28 -20.97 6.88 -19.79
N THR A 29 -22.19 6.61 -19.32
CA THR A 29 -23.30 6.20 -20.20
C THR A 29 -23.73 7.28 -21.18
N CYS A 30 -23.73 8.55 -20.79
CA CYS A 30 -24.06 9.67 -21.68
C CYS A 30 -23.48 11.00 -21.19
N ARG A 31 -23.33 11.96 -22.12
CA ARG A 31 -22.81 13.31 -21.81
C ARG A 31 -23.58 14.01 -20.69
N ARG A 32 -24.89 13.77 -20.56
CA ARG A 32 -25.72 14.38 -19.52
C ARG A 32 -25.43 13.88 -18.11
N PHE A 33 -24.75 12.75 -17.92
CA PHE A 33 -24.37 12.26 -16.59
C PHE A 33 -22.90 12.53 -16.23
N GLN A 34 -22.13 13.15 -17.12
CA GLN A 34 -20.74 13.51 -16.79
C GLN A 34 -20.66 14.45 -15.58
N TYR A 35 -21.65 15.32 -15.36
CA TYR A 35 -21.65 16.21 -14.20
C TYR A 35 -21.58 15.48 -12.85
N LEU A 36 -21.99 14.20 -12.78
CA LEU A 36 -21.94 13.40 -11.54
C LEU A 36 -20.54 13.28 -10.93
N VAL A 37 -19.49 13.34 -11.75
CA VAL A 37 -18.08 13.27 -11.32
C VAL A 37 -17.35 14.61 -11.42
N HIS A 38 -18.04 15.67 -11.86
CA HIS A 38 -17.47 16.99 -12.08
C HIS A 38 -18.08 18.08 -11.18
N GLU A 39 -19.28 17.88 -10.67
CA GLU A 39 -19.95 18.82 -9.78
C GLU A 39 -19.50 18.59 -8.32
N GLU A 40 -19.21 19.68 -7.61
CA GLU A 40 -18.55 19.64 -6.30
C GLU A 40 -19.46 19.15 -5.16
N ASN A 41 -20.75 19.49 -5.16
CA ASN A 41 -21.68 19.09 -4.11
C ASN A 41 -22.01 17.59 -4.17
N ILE A 42 -22.23 17.06 -5.38
CA ILE A 42 -22.42 15.64 -5.64
C ILE A 42 -21.13 14.89 -5.28
N ALA A 43 -19.98 15.36 -5.75
CA ALA A 43 -18.72 14.73 -5.42
C ALA A 43 -18.45 14.71 -3.91
N LYS A 44 -18.77 15.80 -3.21
CA LYS A 44 -18.71 15.89 -1.75
C LYS A 44 -19.65 14.89 -1.07
N ALA A 45 -20.89 14.76 -1.54
CA ALA A 45 -21.85 13.83 -0.99
C ALA A 45 -21.40 12.37 -1.18
N ILE A 46 -20.91 12.03 -2.37
CA ILE A 46 -20.39 10.69 -2.70
C ILE A 46 -19.15 10.38 -1.85
N LEU A 47 -18.14 11.25 -1.84
CA LEU A 47 -16.90 11.01 -1.09
C LEU A 47 -17.15 10.84 0.40
N ASN A 48 -17.97 11.70 1.00
CA ASN A 48 -18.27 11.60 2.44
C ASN A 48 -19.11 10.36 2.79
N LYS A 49 -19.86 9.80 1.85
CA LYS A 49 -20.69 8.62 2.11
C LYS A 49 -19.98 7.31 1.79
N GLN A 50 -19.23 7.25 0.69
CA GLN A 50 -18.65 6.01 0.16
C GLN A 50 -17.20 5.80 0.56
N ALA A 51 -16.44 6.87 0.83
CA ALA A 51 -15.03 6.77 1.17
C ALA A 51 -14.57 7.90 2.12
N PRO A 52 -15.28 8.19 3.23
CA PRO A 52 -14.97 9.31 4.12
C PRO A 52 -13.57 9.26 4.75
N ALA A 53 -12.96 8.07 4.85
CA ALA A 53 -11.65 7.88 5.44
C ALA A 53 -10.52 7.82 4.40
N SER A 54 -10.81 7.83 3.09
CA SER A 54 -9.77 7.82 2.06
C SER A 54 -8.91 9.08 2.09
N LEU A 55 -7.68 8.99 1.59
CA LEU A 55 -6.78 10.14 1.50
C LEU A 55 -7.37 11.22 0.58
N GLU A 56 -8.04 10.82 -0.49
CA GLU A 56 -8.73 11.74 -1.41
C GLU A 56 -9.84 12.51 -0.70
N ALA A 57 -10.65 11.87 0.15
CA ALA A 57 -11.68 12.55 0.93
C ALA A 57 -11.08 13.52 1.97
N GLN A 58 -9.98 13.13 2.62
CA GLN A 58 -9.26 14.00 3.56
C GLN A 58 -8.68 15.22 2.84
N THR A 59 -8.01 15.00 1.70
CA THR A 59 -7.45 16.06 0.84
C THR A 59 -8.55 17.00 0.33
N ALA A 60 -9.70 16.46 -0.07
CA ALA A 60 -10.85 17.25 -0.51
C ALA A 60 -11.44 18.11 0.61
N ARG A 61 -11.49 17.62 1.86
CA ARG A 61 -11.98 18.42 3.01
C ARG A 61 -11.10 19.61 3.31
N VAL A 62 -9.79 19.46 3.14
CA VAL A 62 -8.79 20.52 3.33
C VAL A 62 -8.84 21.52 2.18
N SER A 63 -8.66 21.03 0.94
CA SER A 63 -8.56 21.86 -0.26
C SER A 63 -9.90 22.44 -0.74
N LYS A 64 -11.02 21.90 -0.23
CA LYS A 64 -12.39 22.16 -0.71
C LYS A 64 -12.62 21.77 -2.19
N ARG A 65 -11.77 20.92 -2.75
CA ARG A 65 -11.88 20.40 -4.13
C ARG A 65 -12.30 18.93 -4.09
N TYR A 66 -13.60 18.67 -4.11
CA TYR A 66 -14.15 17.31 -4.03
C TYR A 66 -14.21 16.63 -5.40
N SER A 67 -14.53 17.36 -6.47
CA SER A 67 -14.66 16.72 -7.79
C SER A 67 -13.34 16.14 -8.32
N PRO A 68 -12.16 16.80 -8.21
CA PRO A 68 -10.91 16.22 -8.69
C PRO A 68 -10.49 15.01 -7.86
N GLU A 69 -10.68 15.08 -6.54
CA GLU A 69 -10.33 14.00 -5.62
C GLU A 69 -11.25 12.78 -5.79
N LEU A 70 -12.54 12.97 -6.08
CA LEU A 70 -13.43 11.86 -6.45
C LEU A 70 -12.94 11.17 -7.72
N ARG A 71 -12.59 11.95 -8.75
CA ARG A 71 -12.06 11.37 -10.01
C ARG A 71 -10.74 10.65 -9.78
N ARG A 72 -9.86 11.18 -8.93
CA ARG A 72 -8.59 10.55 -8.55
C ARG A 72 -8.84 9.21 -7.85
N LEU A 73 -9.73 9.16 -6.86
CA LEU A 73 -10.08 7.94 -6.13
C LEU A 73 -10.64 6.86 -7.08
N VAL A 74 -11.60 7.24 -7.93
CA VAL A 74 -12.22 6.32 -8.90
C VAL A 74 -11.18 5.77 -9.88
N LYS A 75 -10.33 6.64 -10.44
CA LYS A 75 -9.25 6.24 -11.35
C LYS A 75 -8.22 5.35 -10.68
N ARG A 76 -7.80 5.65 -9.44
CA ARG A 76 -6.87 4.82 -8.66
C ARG A 76 -7.44 3.43 -8.43
N ARG A 77 -8.71 3.34 -7.97
CA ARG A 77 -9.34 2.05 -7.72
C ARG A 77 -9.47 1.22 -8.98
N GLU A 78 -9.86 1.85 -10.09
CA GLU A 78 -9.90 1.18 -11.41
C GLU A 78 -8.51 0.71 -11.85
N ALA A 79 -7.49 1.54 -11.73
CA ALA A 79 -6.12 1.20 -12.12
C ALA A 79 -5.63 -0.01 -11.33
N ILE A 80 -5.90 -0.07 -10.03
CA ILE A 80 -5.57 -1.22 -9.19
C ILE A 80 -6.36 -2.45 -9.62
N SER A 81 -7.70 -2.34 -9.75
CA SER A 81 -8.55 -3.49 -10.02
C SER A 81 -8.33 -4.11 -11.40
N SER A 82 -7.89 -3.30 -12.37
CA SER A 82 -7.58 -3.72 -13.74
C SER A 82 -6.09 -3.94 -14.00
N VAL A 83 -5.23 -3.78 -12.99
CA VAL A 83 -3.77 -3.91 -13.09
C VAL A 83 -3.21 -2.99 -14.20
N SER A 84 -3.67 -1.73 -14.24
CA SER A 84 -3.32 -0.74 -15.25
C SER A 84 -2.69 0.52 -14.62
N PRO A 85 -1.37 0.53 -14.38
CA PRO A 85 -0.69 1.67 -13.76
C PRO A 85 -0.64 2.89 -14.70
N TYR A 86 -0.52 4.08 -14.12
CA TYR A 86 -0.39 5.36 -14.82
C TYR A 86 1.07 5.77 -15.07
N LEU A 87 2.03 5.19 -14.36
CA LEU A 87 3.45 5.53 -14.46
C LEU A 87 4.33 4.33 -14.10
N ALA A 88 5.43 4.16 -14.82
CA ALA A 88 6.53 3.28 -14.45
C ALA A 88 7.87 3.99 -14.69
N ALA A 89 8.79 3.92 -13.73
CA ALA A 89 10.08 4.61 -13.80
C ALA A 89 11.18 3.90 -13.04
N ILE A 90 12.43 4.02 -13.51
CA ILE A 90 13.62 3.74 -12.69
C ILE A 90 13.94 5.01 -11.92
N VAL A 91 13.71 5.00 -10.60
CA VAL A 91 13.78 6.20 -9.76
C VAL A 91 15.13 6.41 -9.10
N ALA A 92 15.88 5.34 -8.88
CA ALA A 92 17.20 5.39 -8.27
C ALA A 92 18.01 4.11 -8.54
N VAL A 93 19.32 4.19 -8.31
CA VAL A 93 20.23 3.04 -8.21
C VAL A 93 20.92 3.09 -6.85
N ALA A 94 20.76 2.06 -6.03
CA ALA A 94 21.14 2.12 -4.62
C ALA A 94 21.67 0.79 -4.06
N GLU A 95 22.46 0.88 -2.99
CA GLU A 95 22.92 -0.28 -2.20
C GLU A 95 21.81 -0.79 -1.27
N THR A 96 21.13 0.14 -0.61
CA THR A 96 20.02 -0.12 0.31
C THR A 96 18.94 0.92 0.11
N TRP A 97 17.70 0.55 0.42
CA TRP A 97 16.54 1.39 0.21
C TRP A 97 15.42 1.05 1.18
N LEU A 98 14.51 2.00 1.33
CA LEU A 98 13.29 1.93 2.13
C LEU A 98 12.25 2.81 1.45
N PHE A 99 11.02 2.34 1.33
CA PHE A 99 9.91 3.13 0.83
C PHE A 99 8.78 3.10 1.85
N GLU A 100 8.47 4.25 2.43
CA GLU A 100 7.48 4.42 3.49
C GLU A 100 6.75 5.74 3.29
N ASN A 101 5.43 5.76 3.50
CA ASN A 101 4.61 6.97 3.44
C ASN A 101 4.79 7.79 2.15
N GLY A 102 4.97 7.12 1.01
CA GLY A 102 5.16 7.77 -0.30
C GLY A 102 6.56 8.32 -0.56
N VAL A 103 7.49 8.13 0.37
CA VAL A 103 8.86 8.66 0.29
C VAL A 103 9.86 7.52 0.17
N LEU A 104 10.75 7.63 -0.83
CA LEU A 104 11.86 6.74 -1.06
C LEU A 104 13.12 7.27 -0.36
N CYS A 105 13.60 6.51 0.63
CA CYS A 105 14.92 6.70 1.23
C CYS A 105 15.88 5.67 0.64
N TYR A 106 17.03 6.09 0.12
CA TYR A 106 17.99 5.16 -0.46
C TYR A 106 19.43 5.62 -0.26
N ILE A 107 20.36 4.66 -0.22
CA ILE A 107 21.79 4.92 -0.03
C ILE A 107 22.52 4.69 -1.34
N HIS A 108 23.23 5.72 -1.79
CA HIS A 108 24.10 5.69 -2.96
C HIS A 108 25.39 6.45 -2.63
N ASP A 109 26.55 5.84 -2.89
CA ASP A 109 27.87 6.45 -2.66
C ASP A 109 28.03 7.09 -1.26
N ARG A 110 27.66 6.33 -0.21
CA ARG A 110 27.69 6.78 1.20
C ARG A 110 26.84 8.02 1.52
N GLN A 111 25.94 8.39 0.63
CA GLN A 111 24.93 9.42 0.85
C GLN A 111 23.58 8.76 0.99
N LEU A 112 22.81 9.20 1.99
CA LEU A 112 21.40 8.90 2.08
C LEU A 112 20.64 9.97 1.30
N ARG A 113 19.72 9.55 0.42
CA ARG A 113 18.89 10.41 -0.41
C ARG A 113 17.42 10.15 -0.11
N ILE A 114 16.64 11.21 0.05
CA ILE A 114 15.23 11.17 0.48
C ILE A 114 14.38 11.87 -0.57
N LEU A 115 13.58 11.08 -1.29
CA LEU A 115 12.79 11.51 -2.45
C LEU A 115 11.31 11.26 -2.23
N ASP A 116 10.50 12.32 -2.24
CA ASP A 116 9.05 12.23 -2.13
C ASP A 116 8.41 11.91 -3.50
N LEU A 117 8.02 10.64 -3.68
CA LEU A 117 7.46 10.16 -4.93
C LEU A 117 5.96 10.48 -5.06
N HIS A 118 5.21 10.46 -3.94
CA HIS A 118 3.78 10.79 -3.95
C HIS A 118 3.53 12.24 -4.38
N HIS A 119 4.38 13.18 -3.96
CA HIS A 119 4.30 14.57 -4.39
C HIS A 119 5.09 14.87 -5.66
N SER A 120 5.55 13.85 -6.38
CA SER A 120 6.28 13.99 -7.65
C SER A 120 7.51 14.91 -7.55
N ALA A 121 8.23 14.85 -6.43
CA ALA A 121 9.34 15.74 -6.18
C ALA A 121 10.42 15.63 -7.26
N SER A 122 11.01 16.77 -7.63
CA SER A 122 12.09 16.85 -8.64
C SER A 122 13.47 17.13 -8.05
N SER A 123 13.50 17.24 -6.73
CA SER A 123 14.67 17.40 -5.87
C SER A 123 14.53 16.43 -4.69
N GLU A 124 15.65 16.07 -4.09
CA GLU A 124 15.71 15.20 -2.93
C GLU A 124 16.64 15.78 -1.88
N ILE A 125 16.42 15.39 -0.61
CA ILE A 125 17.34 15.75 0.46
C ILE A 125 18.50 14.75 0.43
N VAL A 126 19.72 15.26 0.34
CA VAL A 126 20.97 14.49 0.33
C VAL A 126 21.67 14.68 1.66
N VAL A 127 21.84 13.58 2.39
CA VAL A 127 22.44 13.48 3.70
C VAL A 127 23.79 12.78 3.58
N ASN A 128 24.85 13.48 3.95
CA ASN A 128 26.19 12.90 4.04
C ASN A 128 26.29 12.09 5.34
N ILE A 129 26.32 10.76 5.22
CA ILE A 129 26.23 9.84 6.37
C ILE A 129 27.41 10.03 7.34
N ARG A 130 28.63 10.26 6.82
CA ARG A 130 29.83 10.37 7.67
C ARG A 130 29.84 11.63 8.54
N PRO A 131 29.58 12.84 8.00
CA PRO A 131 29.33 14.04 8.80
C PRO A 131 28.20 13.87 9.82
N LEU A 132 27.06 13.31 9.42
CA LEU A 132 25.94 13.02 10.32
C LEU A 132 26.38 12.16 11.52
N LEU A 133 27.08 11.05 11.26
CA LEU A 133 27.54 10.15 12.31
C LEU A 133 28.58 10.81 13.23
N ASN A 134 29.49 11.62 12.68
CA ASN A 134 30.49 12.37 13.47
C ASN A 134 29.85 13.35 14.47
N GLU A 135 28.67 13.87 14.12
CA GLU A 135 27.88 14.77 14.96
C GLU A 135 27.00 13.99 15.95
N ALA A 136 26.36 12.91 15.51
CA ALA A 136 25.42 12.13 16.32
C ALA A 136 26.09 11.23 17.37
N ILE A 137 27.26 10.68 17.06
CA ILE A 137 27.91 9.63 17.87
C ILE A 137 29.41 9.90 17.92
N GLU A 138 29.94 10.20 19.11
CA GLU A 138 31.38 10.48 19.30
C GLU A 138 32.25 9.25 18.95
N GLU A 139 31.85 8.06 19.39
CA GLU A 139 32.56 6.79 19.17
C GLU A 139 32.64 6.43 17.68
N SER A 140 31.72 6.94 16.86
CA SER A 140 31.74 6.70 15.43
C SER A 140 32.98 7.30 14.76
N ARG A 141 33.61 8.32 15.35
CA ARG A 141 34.77 9.03 14.78
C ARG A 141 36.00 8.13 14.69
N ALA A 142 36.11 7.13 15.57
CA ALA A 142 37.20 6.17 15.58
C ALA A 142 37.00 5.03 14.56
N SER A 143 35.76 4.77 14.14
CA SER A 143 35.43 3.63 13.27
C SER A 143 35.08 4.06 11.85
N ARG A 144 35.86 3.57 10.88
CA ARG A 144 35.61 3.76 9.44
C ARG A 144 34.83 2.61 8.80
N LYS A 145 34.85 1.42 9.41
CA LYS A 145 34.13 0.24 8.93
C LYS A 145 32.82 0.10 9.71
N TYR A 146 31.70 0.44 9.08
CA TYR A 146 30.38 0.40 9.68
C TYR A 146 29.32 -0.08 8.69
N LYS A 147 28.19 -0.54 9.25
CA LYS A 147 26.93 -0.78 8.53
C LYS A 147 25.96 0.33 8.92
N PHE A 148 25.28 0.89 7.93
CA PHE A 148 24.22 1.89 8.12
C PHE A 148 22.97 1.38 7.41
N GLN A 149 21.94 1.07 8.18
CA GLN A 149 20.72 0.42 7.69
C GLN A 149 19.52 1.35 7.94
N LEU A 150 18.72 1.56 6.90
CA LEU A 150 17.46 2.31 7.00
C LEU A 150 16.43 1.47 7.77
N LEU A 151 15.70 2.09 8.70
CA LEU A 151 14.68 1.42 9.51
C LEU A 151 13.27 1.94 9.26
N TYR A 152 13.08 3.27 9.20
CA TYR A 152 11.76 3.87 9.02
C TYR A 152 11.85 5.33 8.56
N TYR A 153 10.81 5.82 7.89
CA TYR A 153 10.61 7.23 7.55
C TYR A 153 9.15 7.65 7.78
N ALA A 154 8.95 8.71 8.55
CA ALA A 154 7.66 9.38 8.69
C ALA A 154 7.82 10.82 9.19
N HIS A 155 7.00 11.75 8.72
CA HIS A 155 6.99 13.16 9.16
C HIS A 155 8.38 13.84 9.08
N ASP A 156 9.10 13.66 7.96
CA ASP A 156 10.47 14.15 7.75
C ASP A 156 11.54 13.58 8.71
N ILE A 157 11.18 12.61 9.54
CA ILE A 157 12.08 11.93 10.47
C ILE A 157 12.54 10.62 9.84
N VAL A 158 13.87 10.46 9.76
CA VAL A 158 14.52 9.22 9.32
C VAL A 158 15.09 8.51 10.54
N SER A 159 14.82 7.21 10.63
CA SER A 159 15.42 6.33 11.62
C SER A 159 16.36 5.32 10.94
N CYS A 160 17.58 5.19 11.46
CA CYS A 160 18.62 4.32 10.93
C CYS A 160 19.30 3.52 12.05
N LEU A 161 19.75 2.30 11.73
CA LEU A 161 20.64 1.51 12.57
C LEU A 161 22.08 1.72 12.11
N TYR A 162 22.91 2.25 13.00
CA TYR A 162 24.36 2.31 12.82
C TYR A 162 25.02 1.20 13.64
N THR A 163 25.87 0.39 13.01
CA THR A 163 26.65 -0.66 13.68
C THR A 163 28.10 -0.57 13.22
N HIS A 164 29.05 -0.59 14.16
CA HIS A 164 30.47 -0.78 13.85
C HIS A 164 31.04 -1.99 14.56
N ALA A 165 32.17 -2.51 14.08
CA ALA A 165 32.81 -3.72 14.60
C ALA A 165 34.10 -3.44 15.39
N MET A 166 34.70 -2.26 15.27
CA MET A 166 35.96 -1.89 15.93
C MET A 166 35.80 -0.55 16.64
N PRO A 167 36.31 -0.39 17.89
CA PRO A 167 37.09 -1.37 18.66
C PRO A 167 36.28 -2.53 19.27
N GLU A 168 34.99 -2.31 19.54
CA GLU A 168 34.03 -3.34 19.96
C GLU A 168 32.79 -3.30 19.06
N GLN A 169 32.08 -4.42 18.92
CA GLN A 169 30.82 -4.41 18.20
C GLN A 169 29.76 -3.66 19.01
N ALA A 170 29.27 -2.56 18.45
CA ALA A 170 28.23 -1.76 19.09
C ALA A 170 27.26 -1.21 18.06
N SER A 171 26.02 -0.98 18.49
CA SER A 171 24.93 -0.50 17.64
C SER A 171 24.22 0.70 18.26
N TRP A 172 23.78 1.63 17.42
CA TRP A 172 23.05 2.83 17.80
C TRP A 172 21.83 2.99 16.88
N LEU A 173 20.73 3.45 17.46
CA LEU A 173 19.60 3.95 16.71
C LEU A 173 19.85 5.43 16.43
N VAL A 174 20.03 5.84 15.18
CA VAL A 174 20.25 7.23 14.78
C VAL A 174 18.94 7.78 14.21
N VAL A 175 18.38 8.77 14.87
CA VAL A 175 17.12 9.41 14.48
C VAL A 175 17.36 10.90 14.25
N PHE A 176 16.96 11.40 13.10
CA PHE A 176 17.17 12.80 12.72
C PHE A 176 16.07 13.30 11.80
N ASN A 177 15.84 14.60 11.82
CA ASN A 177 15.05 15.31 10.83
C ASN A 177 16.01 15.87 9.77
N ALA A 178 15.92 15.33 8.55
CA ALA A 178 16.84 15.67 7.47
C ALA A 178 16.60 17.09 6.92
N ARG A 179 15.34 17.55 6.92
CA ARG A 179 14.94 18.88 6.45
C ARG A 179 15.41 19.98 7.42
N GLU A 180 15.31 19.72 8.72
CA GLU A 180 15.76 20.64 9.78
C GLU A 180 17.27 20.57 10.03
N ASN A 181 18.00 19.65 9.38
CA ASN A 181 19.41 19.32 9.69
C ASN A 181 19.62 19.11 11.21
N ARG A 182 18.70 18.38 11.84
CA ARG A 182 18.64 18.21 13.31
C ARG A 182 18.65 16.74 13.70
N ILE A 183 19.63 16.33 14.49
CA ILE A 183 19.62 15.02 15.16
C ILE A 183 18.64 15.08 16.31
N LEU A 184 17.68 14.14 16.34
CA LEU A 184 16.68 14.05 17.40
C LEU A 184 17.21 13.24 18.56
N THR A 185 17.78 12.06 18.29
CA THR A 185 18.32 11.18 19.32
C THR A 185 19.22 10.11 18.69
N ALA A 186 20.20 9.63 19.45
CA ALA A 186 21.15 8.61 19.02
C ALA A 186 21.49 7.58 20.13
N PRO A 187 20.51 6.86 20.74
CA PRO A 187 20.82 5.99 21.87
C PRO A 187 21.65 4.77 21.42
N ARG A 188 22.62 4.39 22.25
CA ARG A 188 23.28 3.08 22.15
C ARG A 188 22.27 1.97 22.46
N LEU A 189 22.26 0.93 21.63
CA LEU A 189 21.37 -0.21 21.74
C LEU A 189 22.09 -1.36 22.46
N ALA A 190 21.41 -1.97 23.43
CA ALA A 190 21.88 -3.21 24.06
C ALA A 190 21.86 -4.38 23.06
N SER A 191 20.88 -4.40 22.16
CA SER A 191 20.78 -5.33 21.04
C SER A 191 19.95 -4.71 19.92
N ALA A 192 20.21 -5.12 18.69
CA ALA A 192 19.47 -4.70 17.49
C ALA A 192 18.74 -5.88 16.83
N TYR A 193 18.58 -6.99 17.55
CA TYR A 193 17.94 -8.20 17.00
C TYR A 193 16.47 -7.92 16.68
N LYS A 194 16.14 -8.05 15.38
CA LYS A 194 14.81 -7.78 14.80
C LYS A 194 14.24 -6.42 15.20
N ILE A 195 15.07 -5.38 15.15
CA ILE A 195 14.66 -4.02 15.48
C ILE A 195 13.60 -3.47 14.50
N PHE A 196 12.62 -2.74 15.01
CA PHE A 196 11.72 -1.89 14.22
C PHE A 196 11.62 -0.49 14.82
N VAL A 197 11.16 0.47 14.01
CA VAL A 197 10.85 1.84 14.45
C VAL A 197 9.52 2.28 13.84
N ARG A 198 8.72 3.02 14.60
CA ARG A 198 7.52 3.72 14.17
C ARG A 198 7.49 5.09 14.83
N ASN A 199 7.12 6.12 14.09
CA ASN A 199 6.97 7.47 14.65
C ASN A 199 5.86 8.26 13.95
N ASN A 200 5.30 9.21 14.68
CA ASN A 200 4.63 10.36 14.09
C ASN A 200 5.50 11.61 14.29
N ASP A 201 4.90 12.79 14.21
CA ASP A 201 5.54 14.09 14.45
C ASP A 201 5.91 14.34 15.92
N LYS A 202 5.31 13.62 16.88
CA LYS A 202 5.44 13.89 18.33
C LYS A 202 6.13 12.79 19.12
N PHE A 203 5.95 11.54 18.73
CA PHE A 203 6.44 10.37 19.42
C PHE A 203 7.14 9.42 18.46
N LEU A 204 8.20 8.80 18.96
CA LEU A 204 8.90 7.71 18.29
C LEU A 204 8.94 6.50 19.21
N TYR A 205 8.70 5.34 18.65
CA TYR A 205 8.78 4.05 19.32
C TYR A 205 9.72 3.15 18.54
N TYR A 206 10.61 2.46 19.25
CA TYR A 206 11.36 1.36 18.67
C TYR A 206 11.16 0.11 19.53
N GLY A 207 11.23 -1.05 18.90
CA GLY A 207 11.19 -2.32 19.61
C GLY A 207 12.25 -3.30 19.14
N THR A 208 12.64 -4.21 20.03
CA THR A 208 13.60 -5.28 19.76
C THR A 208 13.10 -6.60 20.32
N HIS A 209 13.41 -7.71 19.64
CA HIS A 209 12.98 -9.04 20.04
C HIS A 209 14.03 -9.71 20.93
N THR A 210 14.23 -9.14 22.12
CA THR A 210 15.44 -9.37 22.93
C THR A 210 15.17 -9.62 24.40
N ASP A 211 13.97 -9.30 24.89
CA ASP A 211 13.62 -9.65 26.28
C ASP A 211 13.49 -11.16 26.38
N PHE A 212 13.79 -11.75 27.53
CA PHE A 212 13.52 -13.16 27.81
C PHE A 212 12.56 -13.20 28.99
N GLY A 213 11.52 -14.02 28.89
CA GLY A 213 10.72 -14.35 30.07
C GLY A 213 11.16 -15.67 30.67
N ASP A 214 10.45 -16.07 31.72
CA ASP A 214 10.87 -17.17 32.61
C ASP A 214 10.82 -18.55 31.92
N ASP A 215 10.07 -18.66 30.83
CA ASP A 215 9.98 -19.83 29.95
C ASP A 215 11.14 -19.95 28.93
N GLY A 216 12.08 -18.99 28.91
CA GLY A 216 13.20 -18.96 27.98
C GLY A 216 12.88 -18.44 26.58
N PHE A 217 11.63 -18.08 26.28
CA PHE A 217 11.25 -17.50 24.99
C PHE A 217 11.58 -16.01 24.91
N ARG A 218 12.03 -15.60 23.73
CA ARG A 218 12.28 -14.19 23.42
C ARG A 218 10.96 -13.43 23.26
N ARG A 219 10.93 -12.21 23.78
CA ARG A 219 9.77 -11.31 23.81
C ARG A 219 10.14 -9.95 23.23
N TRP A 220 9.11 -9.23 22.80
CA TRP A 220 9.24 -7.87 22.31
C TRP A 220 9.36 -6.88 23.47
N MET A 221 10.39 -6.04 23.41
CA MET A 221 10.58 -4.89 24.30
C MET A 221 10.47 -3.62 23.48
N ILE A 222 9.61 -2.69 23.90
CA ILE A 222 9.35 -1.42 23.24
C ILE A 222 9.81 -0.26 24.14
N LYS A 223 10.50 0.71 23.54
CA LYS A 223 10.80 2.01 24.18
C LYS A 223 10.16 3.14 23.40
N GLY A 224 9.77 4.19 24.12
CA GLY A 224 9.19 5.41 23.56
C GLY A 224 10.09 6.62 23.78
N TYR A 225 10.02 7.56 22.84
CA TYR A 225 10.72 8.83 22.83
C TYR A 225 9.71 9.95 22.55
N ASP A 226 9.70 10.96 23.42
CA ASP A 226 8.97 12.20 23.23
C ASP A 226 9.83 13.15 22.40
N ILE A 227 9.46 13.38 21.15
CA ILE A 227 10.20 14.25 20.23
C ILE A 227 10.06 15.71 20.66
N SER A 228 8.86 16.11 21.11
CA SER A 228 8.56 17.49 21.47
C SER A 228 9.35 17.94 22.69
N ALA A 229 9.50 17.05 23.66
CA ALA A 229 10.22 17.33 24.89
C ALA A 229 11.65 16.75 24.92
N ASN A 230 12.09 16.15 23.81
CA ASN A 230 13.45 15.63 23.62
C ASN A 230 13.89 14.65 24.72
N GLN A 231 13.02 13.70 25.09
CA GLN A 231 13.22 12.81 26.24
C GLN A 231 12.73 11.38 25.97
N TRP A 232 13.58 10.40 26.33
CA TRP A 232 13.17 9.00 26.40
C TRP A 232 12.23 8.75 27.57
N PHE A 233 11.27 7.86 27.36
CA PHE A 233 10.40 7.42 28.44
C PHE A 233 11.21 6.65 29.47
N LYS A 234 10.87 6.84 30.76
CA LYS A 234 11.54 6.13 31.86
C LYS A 234 11.18 4.65 31.89
N CYS A 235 9.94 4.32 31.54
CA CYS A 235 9.45 2.95 31.45
C CYS A 235 9.69 2.37 30.05
N LYS A 236 9.82 1.05 30.00
CA LYS A 236 9.78 0.22 28.79
C LYS A 236 8.52 -0.65 28.85
N ALA A 237 7.92 -0.96 27.70
CA ALA A 237 6.88 -1.97 27.63
C ALA A 237 7.52 -3.32 27.26
N SER A 238 7.38 -4.32 28.12
CA SER A 238 7.63 -5.72 27.77
C SER A 238 6.30 -6.35 27.37
N LEU A 239 6.30 -7.11 26.29
CA LEU A 239 5.10 -7.74 25.72
C LEU A 239 5.21 -9.26 25.87
N PRO A 240 4.93 -9.81 27.07
CA PRO A 240 5.28 -11.18 27.37
C PRO A 240 4.47 -12.23 26.62
N GLU A 241 3.28 -11.89 26.13
CA GLU A 241 2.36 -12.81 25.45
C GLU A 241 2.28 -12.59 23.94
N MET A 242 3.14 -11.73 23.38
CA MET A 242 3.15 -11.46 21.95
C MET A 242 4.12 -12.42 21.24
N ALA A 243 3.59 -13.58 20.86
CA ALA A 243 4.27 -14.53 19.98
C ALA A 243 4.46 -13.95 18.57
N GLY A 244 5.38 -14.52 17.79
CA GLY A 244 5.72 -14.04 16.45
C GLY A 244 6.92 -13.11 16.43
N SER A 245 7.74 -13.25 15.39
CA SER A 245 9.00 -12.53 15.29
C SER A 245 9.29 -11.98 13.89
N ASP A 246 8.55 -12.39 12.86
CA ASP A 246 8.77 -11.94 11.49
C ASP A 246 7.77 -10.82 11.16
N ILE A 247 8.26 -9.59 11.19
CA ILE A 247 7.44 -8.39 10.97
C ILE A 247 6.86 -8.41 9.54
N GLY A 248 5.56 -8.19 9.42
CA GLY A 248 4.79 -8.26 8.18
C GLY A 248 4.31 -9.65 7.81
N SER A 249 4.73 -10.71 8.54
CA SER A 249 4.29 -12.09 8.31
C SER A 249 3.59 -12.69 9.53
N THR A 250 4.27 -12.71 10.68
CA THR A 250 3.71 -13.25 11.93
C THR A 250 3.30 -12.16 12.92
N ILE A 251 3.91 -10.98 12.82
CA ILE A 251 3.61 -9.84 13.68
C ILE A 251 3.63 -8.52 12.89
N CYS A 252 2.87 -7.51 13.32
CA CYS A 252 2.82 -6.18 12.72
C CYS A 252 2.71 -5.12 13.82
N PHE A 253 3.42 -4.00 13.66
CA PHE A 253 3.38 -2.85 14.57
C PHE A 253 3.09 -1.59 13.79
N GLU A 254 2.10 -0.80 14.18
CA GLU A 254 1.75 0.44 13.49
C GLU A 254 1.26 1.54 14.42
N ILE A 255 1.39 2.79 13.97
CA ILE A 255 0.80 3.95 14.63
C ILE A 255 -0.39 4.44 13.80
N ILE A 256 -1.59 4.40 14.37
CA ILE A 256 -2.84 4.76 13.68
C ILE A 256 -3.71 5.57 14.64
N ASP A 257 -4.27 6.69 14.18
CA ASP A 257 -5.25 7.51 14.92
C ASP A 257 -4.86 7.85 16.38
N GLY A 258 -3.58 8.11 16.65
CA GLY A 258 -3.11 8.50 17.99
C GLY A 258 -2.86 7.34 18.96
N TYR A 259 -2.84 6.10 18.46
CA TYR A 259 -2.50 4.90 19.21
C TYR A 259 -1.35 4.14 18.52
N PHE A 260 -0.54 3.47 19.34
CA PHE A 260 0.38 2.44 18.88
C PHE A 260 -0.31 1.09 18.96
N TYR A 261 -0.19 0.26 17.93
CA TYR A 261 -0.76 -1.07 17.85
C TYR A 261 0.34 -2.12 17.66
N GLY A 262 0.14 -3.29 18.26
CA GLY A 262 0.83 -4.51 17.87
C GLY A 262 -0.18 -5.62 17.65
N LEU A 263 0.05 -6.42 16.60
CA LEU A 263 -0.83 -7.50 16.17
C LEU A 263 0.00 -8.73 15.82
N SER A 264 -0.35 -9.89 16.35
CA SER A 264 0.23 -11.19 16.01
C SER A 264 -0.84 -12.16 15.53
N ASN A 265 -0.47 -13.02 14.58
CA ASN A 265 -1.28 -14.15 14.12
C ASN A 265 -0.90 -15.49 14.79
N GLN A 266 0.01 -15.45 15.76
CA GLN A 266 0.43 -16.58 16.59
C GLN A 266 -0.11 -16.39 18.02
N THR A 267 -0.71 -17.44 18.58
CA THR A 267 -1.31 -17.40 19.93
C THR A 267 -0.30 -17.73 21.02
N THR A 268 0.63 -18.65 20.74
CA THR A 268 1.57 -19.23 21.73
C THR A 268 2.99 -19.27 21.17
N PHE A 269 3.98 -19.34 22.06
CA PHE A 269 5.39 -19.51 21.70
C PHE A 269 5.75 -20.97 21.36
N GLU A 270 4.97 -21.92 21.90
CA GLU A 270 5.07 -23.34 21.59
C GLU A 270 3.96 -23.78 20.63
N VAL A 271 4.30 -24.67 19.70
CA VAL A 271 3.31 -25.40 18.91
C VAL A 271 2.73 -26.49 19.80
N THR A 272 1.76 -26.15 20.66
CA THR A 272 0.96 -27.14 21.36
C THR A 272 -0.04 -27.75 20.37
N GLU A 273 -0.06 -29.08 20.26
CA GLU A 273 -0.95 -29.85 19.35
C GLU A 273 -2.45 -29.70 19.66
N ILE A 274 -2.81 -28.88 20.66
CA ILE A 274 -4.13 -28.85 21.31
C ILE A 274 -4.98 -27.64 20.86
N ASP A 275 -4.39 -26.61 20.23
CA ASP A 275 -5.10 -25.38 19.89
C ASP A 275 -5.99 -25.53 18.64
N LEU A 276 -7.16 -26.18 18.78
CA LEU A 276 -8.12 -26.34 17.67
C LEU A 276 -8.58 -25.03 17.02
N THR A 277 -8.48 -23.90 17.75
CA THR A 277 -8.89 -22.58 17.29
C THR A 277 -7.81 -21.54 17.55
N SER A 278 -7.34 -20.89 16.50
CA SER A 278 -6.39 -19.78 16.58
C SER A 278 -7.10 -18.43 16.60
N TYR A 279 -6.51 -17.48 17.33
CA TYR A 279 -6.97 -16.09 17.42
C TYR A 279 -5.81 -15.15 17.08
N TYR A 280 -6.14 -13.95 16.60
CA TYR A 280 -5.16 -12.88 16.59
C TYR A 280 -4.98 -12.32 18.00
N VAL A 281 -3.74 -11.97 18.34
CA VAL A 281 -3.44 -11.21 19.54
C VAL A 281 -3.19 -9.77 19.13
N CYS A 282 -4.01 -8.84 19.62
CA CYS A 282 -3.85 -7.42 19.34
C CYS A 282 -3.84 -6.60 20.63
N PHE A 283 -2.89 -5.69 20.75
CA PHE A 283 -2.85 -4.69 21.81
C PHE A 283 -2.74 -3.30 21.22
N ARG A 284 -3.10 -2.31 22.03
CA ARG A 284 -2.82 -0.91 21.75
C ARG A 284 -2.48 -0.14 23.02
N PHE A 285 -1.86 1.02 22.83
CA PHE A 285 -1.77 2.05 23.87
C PHE A 285 -1.76 3.45 23.25
N PRO A 286 -2.27 4.47 23.97
CA PRO A 286 -2.26 5.83 23.47
C PRO A 286 -0.83 6.37 23.33
N LEU A 287 -0.60 7.21 22.31
CA LEU A 287 0.68 7.88 22.12
C LEU A 287 0.85 8.97 23.19
N SER A 288 1.34 8.57 24.36
CA SER A 288 1.61 9.46 25.48
C SER A 288 2.78 8.92 26.31
N ARG A 289 3.37 9.77 27.15
CA ARG A 289 4.42 9.36 28.12
C ARG A 289 3.94 8.30 29.11
N ARG A 290 2.63 8.21 29.32
CA ARG A 290 2.00 7.23 30.21
C ARG A 290 1.36 6.07 29.45
N GLY A 291 1.46 6.04 28.12
CA GLY A 291 0.80 5.04 27.28
C GLY A 291 1.13 3.60 27.69
N PHE A 292 2.36 3.33 28.12
CA PHE A 292 2.75 2.00 28.59
C PHE A 292 2.04 1.52 29.87
N TYR A 293 1.38 2.41 30.63
CA TYR A 293 0.52 2.04 31.76
C TYR A 293 -0.94 1.83 31.36
N GLU A 294 -1.28 2.15 30.11
CA GLU A 294 -2.64 2.15 29.56
C GLU A 294 -2.71 1.17 28.38
N ILE A 295 -1.98 0.04 28.47
CA ILE A 295 -2.03 -1.00 27.45
C ILE A 295 -3.36 -1.74 27.55
N GLU A 296 -4.08 -1.74 26.43
CA GLU A 296 -5.34 -2.45 26.23
C GLU A 296 -5.13 -3.62 25.28
N ARG A 297 -5.79 -4.74 25.56
CA ARG A 297 -5.82 -5.91 24.68
C ARG A 297 -7.19 -6.13 24.10
N ALA A 298 -7.26 -6.39 22.79
CA ALA A 298 -8.52 -6.74 22.14
C ALA A 298 -9.06 -8.07 22.67
N ALA A 299 -10.38 -8.16 22.84
CA ALA A 299 -11.02 -9.37 23.37
C ALA A 299 -10.82 -10.56 22.42
N ARG A 300 -10.24 -11.66 22.93
CA ARG A 300 -9.91 -12.88 22.15
C ARG A 300 -11.09 -13.37 21.31
N LYS A 301 -12.29 -13.46 21.90
CA LYS A 301 -13.53 -13.92 21.22
C LYS A 301 -13.89 -13.12 19.96
N ARG A 302 -13.46 -11.85 19.84
CA ARG A 302 -13.71 -10.98 18.68
C ARG A 302 -12.59 -11.02 17.64
N MET A 303 -11.45 -11.58 18.01
CA MET A 303 -10.24 -11.66 17.19
C MET A 303 -10.04 -13.07 16.63
N TRP A 304 -11.13 -13.79 16.33
CA TRP A 304 -11.04 -15.13 15.76
C TRP A 304 -10.31 -15.13 14.42
N ARG A 305 -9.34 -16.05 14.27
CA ARG A 305 -8.48 -16.14 13.09
C ARG A 305 -8.85 -17.33 12.21
N ARG A 306 -8.82 -18.54 12.78
CA ARG A 306 -9.11 -19.80 12.07
C ARG A 306 -9.32 -20.95 13.03
N GLN A 307 -9.93 -22.01 12.53
CA GLN A 307 -9.81 -23.34 13.13
C GLN A 307 -8.72 -24.17 12.44
N ASN A 308 -8.05 -25.02 13.20
CA ASN A 308 -7.03 -25.93 12.67
C ASN A 308 -7.63 -26.98 11.72
N GLY A 309 -8.87 -27.39 11.97
CA GLY A 309 -9.60 -28.34 11.13
C GLY A 309 -9.97 -27.82 9.74
N GLU A 310 -9.79 -26.52 9.44
CA GLU A 310 -10.09 -25.96 8.12
C GLU A 310 -9.13 -26.46 7.04
N GLY A 311 -7.91 -26.84 7.40
CA GLY A 311 -6.89 -27.26 6.45
C GLY A 311 -5.49 -26.77 6.81
N VAL A 312 -4.49 -27.35 6.14
CA VAL A 312 -3.08 -26.99 6.30
C VAL A 312 -2.80 -25.68 5.57
N ILE A 313 -1.86 -24.88 6.12
CA ILE A 313 -1.39 -23.63 5.55
C ILE A 313 0.10 -23.71 5.20
N ASP A 314 0.51 -23.01 4.14
CA ASP A 314 1.93 -22.77 3.83
C ASP A 314 2.31 -21.37 4.34
N ASP A 315 2.91 -21.31 5.54
CA ASP A 315 3.25 -20.06 6.22
C ASP A 315 4.22 -19.16 5.44
N ARG A 316 4.97 -19.70 4.48
CA ARG A 316 5.86 -18.90 3.60
C ARG A 316 5.07 -17.95 2.70
N TRP A 317 3.79 -18.24 2.48
CA TRP A 317 2.87 -17.40 1.73
C TRP A 317 2.15 -16.36 2.58
N THR A 318 2.27 -16.46 3.90
CA THR A 318 1.53 -15.63 4.84
C THR A 318 2.13 -14.24 4.97
N PHE A 319 1.27 -13.23 4.83
CA PHE A 319 1.54 -11.87 5.28
C PHE A 319 0.37 -11.35 6.10
N VAL A 320 0.66 -10.46 7.04
CA VAL A 320 -0.32 -9.81 7.91
C VAL A 320 -0.10 -8.30 7.95
N ARG A 321 -1.17 -7.52 7.83
CA ARG A 321 -1.11 -6.05 7.84
C ARG A 321 -2.35 -5.45 8.47
N MET A 322 -2.15 -4.37 9.24
CA MET A 322 -3.22 -3.51 9.72
C MET A 322 -3.50 -2.38 8.71
N PHE A 323 -4.76 -2.05 8.50
CA PHE A 323 -5.15 -0.94 7.64
C PHE A 323 -6.47 -0.30 8.11
N LYS A 324 -6.67 0.97 7.73
CA LYS A 324 -7.93 1.67 7.95
C LYS A 324 -8.82 1.51 6.71
N ASP A 325 -10.02 1.02 6.92
CA ASP A 325 -11.01 0.84 5.85
C ASP A 325 -11.46 2.20 5.30
N GLU A 326 -11.32 2.44 3.99
CA GLU A 326 -11.60 3.76 3.40
C GLU A 326 -13.09 4.17 3.52
N ALA A 327 -14.01 3.20 3.54
CA ALA A 327 -15.46 3.44 3.56
C ALA A 327 -15.98 3.70 4.98
N THR A 328 -15.49 2.95 5.96
CA THR A 328 -15.99 2.98 7.33
C THR A 328 -15.05 3.72 8.29
N GLY A 329 -13.78 3.86 7.96
CA GLY A 329 -12.75 4.35 8.87
C GLY A 329 -12.38 3.37 9.98
N MET A 330 -12.91 2.15 9.97
CA MET A 330 -12.61 1.14 10.99
C MET A 330 -11.24 0.51 10.75
N LEU A 331 -10.57 0.16 11.84
CA LEU A 331 -9.29 -0.55 11.80
C LEU A 331 -9.54 -2.04 11.52
N LYS A 332 -8.83 -2.59 10.55
CA LYS A 332 -8.95 -4.00 10.15
C LYS A 332 -7.57 -4.61 9.97
N VAL A 333 -7.48 -5.93 10.13
CA VAL A 333 -6.35 -6.75 9.68
C VAL A 333 -6.71 -7.39 8.35
N VAL A 334 -5.73 -7.48 7.45
CA VAL A 334 -5.73 -8.43 6.34
C VAL A 334 -4.64 -9.47 6.58
N GLU A 335 -5.00 -10.75 6.43
CA GLU A 335 -4.06 -11.87 6.38
C GLU A 335 -4.22 -12.62 5.05
N SER A 336 -3.11 -12.87 4.36
CA SER A 336 -3.08 -13.78 3.21
C SER A 336 -2.64 -15.16 3.67
N ARG A 337 -3.28 -16.21 3.14
CA ARG A 337 -2.92 -17.60 3.41
C ARG A 337 -2.91 -18.39 2.11
N LYS A 338 -1.94 -19.30 1.98
CA LYS A 338 -2.03 -20.38 0.99
C LYS A 338 -2.43 -21.64 1.73
N GLU A 339 -3.55 -22.23 1.35
CA GLU A 339 -4.22 -23.23 2.17
C GLU A 339 -4.87 -24.36 1.35
N TRP A 340 -4.97 -25.53 1.96
CA TRP A 340 -5.64 -26.72 1.44
C TRP A 340 -6.91 -26.95 2.26
N LEU A 341 -7.98 -26.24 1.89
CA LEU A 341 -9.23 -26.27 2.62
C LEU A 341 -9.88 -27.66 2.57
N ALA A 342 -10.53 -28.07 3.66
CA ALA A 342 -11.34 -29.29 3.76
C ALA A 342 -10.65 -30.58 3.25
N GLY A 343 -9.32 -30.64 3.32
CA GLY A 343 -8.54 -31.79 2.83
C GLY A 343 -8.49 -31.93 1.31
N HIS A 344 -8.87 -30.89 0.54
CA HIS A 344 -8.68 -30.86 -0.90
C HIS A 344 -7.19 -30.95 -1.27
N SER A 345 -6.90 -31.56 -2.43
CA SER A 345 -5.52 -31.71 -2.94
C SER A 345 -4.99 -30.45 -3.61
N SER A 346 -5.88 -29.54 -4.03
CA SER A 346 -5.51 -28.25 -4.62
C SER A 346 -5.31 -27.18 -3.53
N ALA A 347 -4.17 -26.51 -3.60
CA ALA A 347 -3.97 -25.30 -2.81
C ALA A 347 -4.80 -24.16 -3.40
N ARG A 348 -5.18 -23.20 -2.56
CA ARG A 348 -5.70 -21.90 -2.99
C ARG A 348 -5.10 -20.80 -2.13
N ARG A 349 -5.01 -19.59 -2.68
CA ARG A 349 -4.67 -18.41 -1.89
C ARG A 349 -5.94 -17.70 -1.47
N THR A 350 -6.07 -17.38 -0.18
CA THR A 350 -7.23 -16.69 0.37
C THR A 350 -6.79 -15.49 1.18
N TYR A 351 -7.55 -14.40 1.07
CA TYR A 351 -7.35 -13.18 1.83
C TYR A 351 -8.48 -13.01 2.83
N TYR A 352 -8.13 -13.00 4.11
CA TYR A 352 -9.06 -12.86 5.23
C TYR A 352 -8.96 -11.46 5.80
N THR A 353 -10.09 -10.79 5.93
CA THR A 353 -10.19 -9.49 6.61
C THR A 353 -10.91 -9.67 7.93
N THR A 354 -10.35 -9.14 9.02
CA THR A 354 -10.98 -9.16 10.34
C THR A 354 -10.98 -7.75 10.93
N GLU A 355 -12.10 -7.34 11.49
CA GLU A 355 -12.20 -6.06 12.18
C GLU A 355 -11.46 -6.10 13.52
N ILE A 356 -10.70 -5.04 13.82
CA ILE A 356 -10.03 -4.89 15.11
C ILE A 356 -10.91 -4.01 15.99
N SER A 357 -11.50 -4.62 17.01
CA SER A 357 -12.34 -3.91 17.99
C SER A 357 -11.80 -4.08 19.40
N PHE A 358 -11.80 -2.96 20.13
CA PHE A 358 -11.41 -2.87 21.53
C PHE A 358 -12.63 -2.70 22.45
N GLU A 359 -13.87 -2.88 21.97
CA GLU A 359 -15.00 -2.94 22.92
C GLU A 359 -14.92 -4.26 23.69
N GLY A 360 -14.93 -4.17 25.02
CA GLY A 360 -14.61 -5.28 25.91
C GLY A 360 -13.11 -5.53 26.07
N ALA A 361 -12.25 -4.58 25.67
CA ALA A 361 -10.82 -4.68 25.91
C ALA A 361 -10.48 -4.69 27.41
N ARG A 362 -9.50 -5.50 27.77
CA ARG A 362 -8.97 -5.64 29.13
C ARG A 362 -7.69 -4.82 29.28
N ARG A 363 -7.45 -4.29 30.48
CA ARG A 363 -6.21 -3.57 30.80
C ARG A 363 -5.13 -4.54 31.28
N GLN A 364 -3.87 -4.16 31.12
CA GLN A 364 -2.73 -5.01 31.52
C GLN A 364 -2.76 -5.50 32.97
N HIS A 365 -3.27 -4.71 33.92
CA HIS A 365 -3.36 -5.11 35.32
C HIS A 365 -4.38 -6.23 35.59
N GLU A 366 -5.26 -6.53 34.63
CA GLU A 366 -6.27 -7.59 34.71
C GLU A 366 -5.77 -8.90 34.08
N TRP A 367 -4.53 -8.95 33.58
CA TRP A 367 -3.97 -10.12 32.87
C TRP A 367 -3.49 -11.22 33.83
N ASP A 368 -3.06 -10.87 35.05
CA ASP A 368 -2.53 -11.82 36.04
C ASP A 368 -3.63 -12.67 36.72
N GLU A 369 -4.91 -12.31 36.60
CA GLU A 369 -6.05 -13.06 37.17
C GLU A 369 -6.52 -14.23 36.27
N ASP A 370 -6.09 -14.29 35.01
CA ASP A 370 -6.61 -15.21 33.97
C ASP A 370 -5.86 -16.56 33.86
N SER A 371 -4.76 -16.81 34.58
CA SER A 371 -4.14 -18.15 34.56
C SER A 371 -5.09 -19.24 35.08
N ALA A 372 -6.11 -18.87 35.86
CA ALA A 372 -7.19 -19.77 36.29
C ALA A 372 -8.31 -19.94 35.24
N ASP A 373 -8.68 -18.86 34.52
CA ASP A 373 -9.64 -18.93 33.40
C ASP A 373 -9.06 -19.71 32.20
N GLU A 374 -7.72 -19.76 32.08
CA GLU A 374 -7.01 -20.57 31.09
C GLU A 374 -7.16 -22.09 31.30
N GLU A 375 -7.25 -22.56 32.54
CA GLU A 375 -7.46 -23.99 32.84
C GLU A 375 -8.92 -24.42 32.63
N ASP A 376 -9.88 -23.52 32.89
CA ASP A 376 -11.31 -23.79 32.72
C ASP A 376 -11.74 -23.86 31.25
N TRP A 377 -11.16 -23.05 30.33
CA TRP A 377 -11.46 -23.19 28.90
C TRP A 377 -10.83 -24.43 28.27
N ILE A 378 -9.65 -24.87 28.75
CA ILE A 378 -9.02 -26.10 28.26
C ILE A 378 -9.97 -27.25 28.59
N THR A 379 -10.43 -27.33 29.84
CA THR A 379 -11.41 -28.33 30.29
C THR A 379 -12.72 -28.29 29.50
N GLU A 380 -13.32 -27.11 29.32
CA GLU A 380 -14.53 -26.96 28.49
C GLU A 380 -14.30 -27.30 27.01
N ALA A 381 -13.12 -26.98 26.46
CA ALA A 381 -12.77 -27.29 25.09
C ALA A 381 -12.61 -28.80 24.92
N TRP A 382 -11.96 -29.49 25.86
CA TRP A 382 -11.88 -30.96 25.89
C TRP A 382 -13.26 -31.63 25.98
N ASP A 383 -14.19 -31.10 26.78
CA ASP A 383 -15.57 -31.59 26.84
C ASP A 383 -16.36 -31.34 25.54
N LYS A 384 -16.13 -30.19 24.89
CA LYS A 384 -16.72 -29.87 23.57
C LYS A 384 -16.10 -30.69 22.43
N ILE A 385 -14.83 -31.11 22.57
CA ILE A 385 -14.13 -32.04 21.67
C ILE A 385 -14.73 -33.44 21.80
N GLN A 386 -14.91 -33.94 23.03
CA GLN A 386 -15.51 -35.26 23.27
C GLN A 386 -16.98 -35.34 22.83
N SER A 387 -17.71 -34.22 22.87
CA SER A 387 -19.11 -34.13 22.42
C SER A 387 -19.27 -33.75 20.94
N GLY A 388 -18.18 -33.49 20.19
CA GLY A 388 -18.23 -33.14 18.77
C GLY A 388 -18.91 -31.80 18.46
N SER A 389 -18.97 -30.87 19.43
CA SER A 389 -19.84 -29.69 19.41
C SER A 389 -19.12 -28.35 19.11
N ILE A 390 -17.84 -28.35 18.74
CA ILE A 390 -17.15 -27.11 18.37
C ILE A 390 -17.54 -26.70 16.94
N THR A 391 -18.56 -25.85 16.81
CA THR A 391 -18.85 -25.17 15.55
C THR A 391 -17.94 -23.95 15.39
N ALA A 392 -17.29 -23.83 14.23
CA ALA A 392 -16.55 -22.63 13.86
C ALA A 392 -17.47 -21.41 13.88
N PRO A 393 -17.01 -20.24 14.36
CA PRO A 393 -17.68 -18.99 14.07
C PRO A 393 -17.91 -18.87 12.56
N SER A 394 -19.14 -18.51 12.17
CA SER A 394 -19.46 -18.30 10.75
C SER A 394 -18.68 -17.10 10.23
N ARG A 395 -18.01 -17.27 9.08
CA ARG A 395 -17.31 -16.17 8.39
C ARG A 395 -18.29 -15.32 7.62
N ASP A 396 -18.05 -14.02 7.59
CA ASP A 396 -18.72 -13.13 6.64
C ASP A 396 -18.08 -13.30 5.25
N PRO A 397 -18.82 -13.74 4.21
CA PRO A 397 -18.30 -13.89 2.86
C PRO A 397 -17.81 -12.57 2.24
N HIS A 398 -18.29 -11.42 2.72
CA HIS A 398 -17.79 -10.10 2.29
C HIS A 398 -16.34 -9.85 2.71
N LEU A 399 -15.88 -10.52 3.78
CA LEU A 399 -14.55 -10.35 4.37
C LEU A 399 -13.54 -11.43 3.94
N VAL A 400 -13.95 -12.39 3.11
CA VAL A 400 -13.10 -13.47 2.61
C VAL A 400 -13.01 -13.40 1.11
N HIS A 401 -11.81 -13.22 0.55
CA HIS A 401 -11.57 -13.24 -0.89
C HIS A 401 -10.75 -14.47 -1.29
N PRO A 402 -11.36 -15.46 -1.97
CA PRO A 402 -10.61 -16.49 -2.69
C PRO A 402 -9.85 -15.81 -3.82
N GLY A 403 -8.52 -15.82 -3.74
CA GLY A 403 -7.62 -15.22 -4.71
C GLY A 403 -7.44 -16.13 -5.92
N ASP A 404 -6.22 -16.63 -6.12
CA ASP A 404 -5.90 -17.58 -7.19
C ASP A 404 -5.83 -19.02 -6.69
N ASP A 405 -6.25 -19.95 -7.55
CA ASP A 405 -6.13 -21.38 -7.35
C ASP A 405 -5.42 -22.08 -8.52
N ALA A 406 -5.25 -23.40 -8.43
CA ALA A 406 -4.58 -24.19 -9.48
C ALA A 406 -5.44 -24.40 -10.74
N SER A 407 -6.70 -23.97 -10.73
CA SER A 407 -7.65 -24.13 -11.84
C SER A 407 -7.62 -22.94 -12.81
N GLU A 408 -7.33 -21.73 -12.30
CA GLU A 408 -7.31 -20.51 -13.11
C GLU A 408 -6.00 -20.31 -13.89
N GLN A 409 -4.86 -20.72 -13.33
CA GLN A 409 -3.55 -20.60 -13.98
C GLN A 409 -2.51 -21.51 -13.30
N VAL A 410 -1.36 -21.72 -13.96
CA VAL A 410 -0.21 -22.40 -13.34
C VAL A 410 0.17 -21.65 -12.06
N MET A 411 0.10 -22.35 -10.92
CA MET A 411 0.49 -21.78 -9.63
C MET A 411 1.96 -21.37 -9.66
N LEU A 412 2.22 -20.08 -9.48
CA LEU A 412 3.57 -19.57 -9.33
C LEU A 412 4.18 -20.06 -8.02
N THR A 413 5.45 -20.39 -8.07
CA THR A 413 6.24 -20.70 -6.88
C THR A 413 6.58 -19.41 -6.13
N LEU A 414 6.96 -19.54 -4.86
CA LEU A 414 7.35 -18.40 -4.03
C LEU A 414 8.51 -17.60 -4.65
N SER A 415 9.47 -18.29 -5.27
CA SER A 415 10.61 -17.68 -5.95
C SER A 415 10.22 -16.91 -7.21
N GLN A 416 9.09 -17.24 -7.84
CA GLN A 416 8.53 -16.52 -8.97
C GLN A 416 7.63 -15.35 -8.55
N CYS A 417 7.26 -15.24 -7.27
CA CYS A 417 6.37 -14.20 -6.74
C CYS A 417 7.02 -13.46 -5.55
N PRO A 418 8.10 -12.68 -5.81
CA PRO A 418 8.89 -12.03 -4.75
C PRO A 418 8.12 -11.01 -3.92
N VAL A 419 7.07 -10.39 -4.48
CA VAL A 419 6.30 -9.34 -3.81
C VAL A 419 4.82 -9.63 -3.96
N ARG A 420 4.08 -9.60 -2.85
CA ARG A 420 2.65 -9.93 -2.78
C ARG A 420 1.94 -8.84 -2.00
N SER A 421 0.73 -8.51 -2.41
CA SER A 421 -0.11 -7.52 -1.73
C SER A 421 -1.58 -7.77 -1.98
N TYR A 422 -2.40 -7.24 -1.10
CA TYR A 422 -3.86 -7.22 -1.24
C TYR A 422 -4.38 -5.83 -0.91
N GLN A 423 -5.23 -5.31 -1.79
CA GLN A 423 -5.90 -4.01 -1.67
C GLN A 423 -7.39 -4.24 -1.36
N PRO A 424 -7.81 -4.20 -0.07
CA PRO A 424 -9.15 -4.60 0.34
C PRO A 424 -10.27 -3.73 -0.28
N TYR A 425 -10.03 -2.44 -0.48
CA TYR A 425 -11.01 -1.50 -1.03
C TYR A 425 -11.24 -1.68 -2.55
N CYS A 426 -10.33 -2.36 -3.25
CA CYS A 426 -10.53 -2.82 -4.64
C CYS A 426 -10.88 -4.31 -4.71
N GLN A 427 -10.78 -5.03 -3.60
CA GLN A 427 -10.85 -6.50 -3.54
C GLN A 427 -9.92 -7.17 -4.56
N THR A 428 -8.69 -6.63 -4.64
CA THR A 428 -7.72 -7.01 -5.66
C THR A 428 -6.42 -7.47 -5.00
N PHE A 429 -5.93 -8.63 -5.41
CA PHE A 429 -4.54 -8.97 -5.11
C PHE A 429 -3.61 -8.48 -6.21
N LEU A 430 -2.40 -8.09 -5.83
CA LEU A 430 -1.34 -7.63 -6.74
C LEU A 430 -0.03 -8.29 -6.36
N ASP A 431 0.56 -8.98 -7.33
CA ASP A 431 1.80 -9.73 -7.21
C ASP A 431 2.82 -9.19 -8.22
N VAL A 432 4.07 -9.02 -7.80
CA VAL A 432 5.20 -8.89 -8.73
C VAL A 432 5.67 -10.29 -9.05
N VAL A 433 5.70 -10.64 -10.33
CA VAL A 433 6.02 -11.98 -10.80
C VAL A 433 7.20 -11.96 -11.76
N ASN A 434 8.07 -12.96 -11.65
CA ASN A 434 9.10 -13.25 -12.65
C ASN A 434 8.59 -14.33 -13.60
N ASP A 435 8.03 -13.88 -14.71
CA ASP A 435 7.36 -14.69 -15.72
C ASP A 435 8.36 -15.11 -16.80
N THR A 436 9.27 -16.03 -16.48
CA THR A 436 10.31 -16.46 -17.44
C THR A 436 9.67 -17.26 -18.58
N SER A 437 10.02 -16.97 -19.84
CA SER A 437 9.52 -17.75 -20.98
C SER A 437 10.15 -19.14 -20.97
N SER A 438 9.44 -20.15 -21.50
CA SER A 438 9.97 -21.51 -21.63
C SER A 438 11.22 -21.60 -22.50
N SER A 439 11.47 -20.59 -23.36
CA SER A 439 12.61 -20.47 -24.24
C SER A 439 13.86 -19.85 -23.59
N ASP A 440 13.72 -19.08 -22.51
CA ASP A 440 14.83 -18.49 -21.77
C ASP A 440 14.57 -18.58 -20.26
N SER A 441 14.78 -19.76 -19.70
CA SER A 441 14.60 -20.04 -18.27
C SER A 441 15.53 -19.20 -17.37
N ASN A 442 16.57 -18.58 -17.94
CA ASN A 442 17.51 -17.71 -17.23
C ASN A 442 17.20 -16.21 -17.41
N GLY A 443 16.23 -15.86 -18.25
CA GLY A 443 15.82 -14.48 -18.49
C GLY A 443 14.92 -13.96 -17.35
N GLN A 444 15.19 -12.74 -16.86
CA GLN A 444 14.27 -12.09 -15.91
C GLN A 444 13.22 -11.27 -16.68
N ARG A 445 11.93 -11.61 -16.52
CA ARG A 445 10.81 -10.87 -17.11
C ARG A 445 9.82 -10.51 -16.00
N ILE A 446 9.94 -9.28 -15.48
CA ILE A 446 9.08 -8.80 -14.40
C ILE A 446 7.74 -8.33 -14.97
N ARG A 447 6.66 -8.82 -14.37
CA ARG A 447 5.28 -8.39 -14.61
C ARG A 447 4.56 -8.20 -13.28
N ILE A 448 3.46 -7.49 -13.32
CA ILE A 448 2.48 -7.35 -12.25
C ILE A 448 1.30 -8.23 -12.62
N ARG A 449 0.96 -9.16 -11.73
CA ARG A 449 -0.19 -10.05 -11.85
C ARG A 449 -1.23 -9.61 -10.82
N GLY A 450 -2.50 -9.60 -11.19
CA GLY A 450 -3.56 -9.31 -10.24
C GLY A 450 -4.89 -9.92 -10.61
N GLY A 451 -5.68 -10.23 -9.58
CA GLY A 451 -7.03 -10.74 -9.72
C GLY A 451 -7.95 -9.99 -8.79
N SER A 452 -9.10 -9.59 -9.33
CA SER A 452 -10.10 -8.79 -8.67
C SER A 452 -11.42 -9.55 -8.62
N ARG A 453 -12.22 -9.28 -7.60
CA ARG A 453 -13.63 -9.66 -7.61
C ARG A 453 -14.51 -8.42 -7.47
N ARG A 454 -15.72 -8.51 -7.96
CA ARG A 454 -16.72 -7.45 -7.83
C ARG A 454 -18.12 -8.02 -7.57
N PRO A 455 -19.00 -7.28 -6.88
CA PRO A 455 -20.38 -7.71 -6.70
C PRO A 455 -21.06 -7.97 -8.05
N TRP A 456 -21.97 -8.94 -8.10
CA TRP A 456 -22.77 -9.16 -9.30
C TRP A 456 -23.68 -7.95 -9.58
N PRO A 457 -23.71 -7.43 -10.82
CA PRO A 457 -24.75 -6.50 -11.22
C PRO A 457 -26.12 -7.18 -11.08
N PRO A 458 -27.18 -6.48 -10.59
CA PRO A 458 -28.49 -7.09 -10.34
C PRO A 458 -29.06 -7.88 -11.54
N GLY A 459 -28.84 -7.38 -12.75
CA GLY A 459 -29.29 -8.03 -13.99
C GLY A 459 -28.49 -9.30 -14.37
N GLU A 460 -27.19 -9.35 -14.08
CA GLU A 460 -26.37 -10.55 -14.30
C GLU A 460 -26.70 -11.64 -13.27
N LEU A 461 -26.86 -11.24 -12.00
CA LEU A 461 -27.28 -12.16 -10.93
C LEU A 461 -28.61 -12.83 -11.25
N GLN A 462 -29.59 -12.06 -11.76
CA GLN A 462 -30.89 -12.61 -12.12
C GLN A 462 -30.81 -13.60 -13.29
N LYS A 463 -29.96 -13.32 -14.30
CA LYS A 463 -29.71 -14.28 -15.40
C LYS A 463 -29.05 -15.55 -14.88
N ARG A 464 -28.10 -15.42 -13.96
CA ARG A 464 -27.41 -16.57 -13.37
C ARG A 464 -28.34 -17.44 -12.52
N ARG A 465 -29.19 -16.83 -11.68
CA ARG A 465 -30.21 -17.56 -10.91
C ARG A 465 -31.22 -18.32 -11.79
N ARG A 466 -31.38 -17.92 -13.06
CA ARG A 466 -32.22 -18.62 -14.05
C ARG A 466 -31.49 -19.77 -14.78
N LEU A 467 -30.16 -19.81 -14.73
CA LEU A 467 -29.38 -20.94 -15.25
C LEU A 467 -29.36 -22.03 -14.17
N SER A 468 -29.88 -23.21 -14.50
CA SER A 468 -29.81 -24.38 -13.62
C SER A 468 -28.33 -24.69 -13.27
N PRO A 469 -28.03 -25.23 -12.08
CA PRO A 469 -26.68 -25.69 -11.76
C PRO A 469 -26.22 -26.66 -12.85
N ALA A 470 -25.03 -26.43 -13.41
CA ALA A 470 -24.46 -27.33 -14.41
C ALA A 470 -24.38 -28.74 -13.81
N GLN A 471 -25.09 -29.69 -14.42
CA GLN A 471 -25.05 -31.11 -14.04
C GLN A 471 -23.61 -31.60 -14.20
N GLY A 472 -22.97 -31.99 -13.10
CA GLY A 472 -21.64 -32.62 -13.11
C GLY A 472 -20.50 -31.83 -12.45
N ARG A 473 -20.75 -30.73 -11.71
CA ARG A 473 -19.75 -30.21 -10.76
C ARG A 473 -19.84 -30.95 -9.43
N ASP A 474 -18.70 -31.29 -8.85
CA ASP A 474 -18.62 -31.71 -7.45
C ASP A 474 -19.29 -30.64 -6.56
N PRO A 475 -19.97 -31.06 -5.48
CA PRO A 475 -20.63 -30.12 -4.58
C PRO A 475 -19.59 -29.18 -3.95
N GLU A 476 -19.62 -27.91 -4.37
CA GLU A 476 -18.83 -26.84 -3.79
C GLU A 476 -19.27 -26.63 -2.33
N PRO A 477 -18.35 -26.39 -1.38
CA PRO A 477 -18.71 -26.13 0.01
C PRO A 477 -19.71 -24.95 0.11
N ALA A 478 -20.70 -25.07 1.00
CA ALA A 478 -21.78 -24.08 1.11
C ALA A 478 -21.29 -22.63 1.26
N PHE A 479 -20.18 -22.41 1.97
CA PHE A 479 -19.59 -21.09 2.16
C PHE A 479 -18.95 -20.52 0.88
N GLU A 480 -18.30 -21.37 0.08
CA GLU A 480 -17.72 -20.96 -1.21
C GLU A 480 -18.82 -20.58 -2.20
N GLN A 481 -19.92 -21.35 -2.21
CA GLN A 481 -21.11 -21.03 -2.98
C GLN A 481 -21.70 -19.66 -2.58
N MET A 482 -21.72 -19.32 -1.28
CA MET A 482 -22.16 -17.99 -0.83
C MET A 482 -21.27 -16.87 -1.39
N ILE A 483 -19.95 -17.06 -1.40
CA ILE A 483 -19.02 -16.08 -1.99
C ILE A 483 -19.27 -15.96 -3.49
N HIS A 484 -19.37 -17.08 -4.19
CA HIS A 484 -19.58 -17.10 -5.64
C HIS A 484 -20.95 -16.49 -6.02
N ASP A 485 -21.97 -16.58 -5.16
CA ASP A 485 -23.28 -15.94 -5.36
C ASP A 485 -23.26 -14.42 -5.13
N LEU A 486 -22.36 -13.93 -4.28
CA LEU A 486 -22.19 -12.50 -4.00
C LEU A 486 -21.28 -11.82 -5.03
N TYR A 487 -20.23 -12.52 -5.46
CA TYR A 487 -19.14 -11.94 -6.23
C TYR A 487 -18.91 -12.68 -7.54
N LYS A 488 -18.54 -11.89 -8.55
CA LYS A 488 -17.98 -12.35 -9.81
C LYS A 488 -16.47 -12.15 -9.75
N HIS A 489 -15.72 -13.22 -9.97
CA HIS A 489 -14.28 -13.16 -10.15
C HIS A 489 -13.97 -12.64 -11.56
N GLU A 490 -13.14 -11.61 -11.64
CA GLU A 490 -12.51 -11.22 -12.89
C GLU A 490 -11.27 -12.09 -13.09
N GLY A 491 -11.07 -12.59 -14.31
CA GLY A 491 -9.90 -13.39 -14.61
C GLY A 491 -8.61 -12.64 -14.29
N VAL A 492 -7.55 -13.38 -13.97
CA VAL A 492 -6.24 -12.82 -13.63
C VAL A 492 -5.70 -11.99 -14.80
N ALA A 493 -5.38 -10.73 -14.52
CA ALA A 493 -4.73 -9.81 -15.44
C ALA A 493 -3.22 -9.78 -15.19
N LEU A 494 -2.44 -9.62 -16.27
CA LEU A 494 -1.00 -9.41 -16.21
C LEU A 494 -0.61 -8.13 -16.97
N TRP A 495 0.22 -7.31 -16.35
CA TRP A 495 0.78 -6.10 -16.91
C TRP A 495 2.30 -6.07 -16.76
N PRO A 496 3.09 -5.73 -17.80
CA PRO A 496 2.68 -5.47 -19.18
C PRO A 496 2.05 -6.71 -19.84
N PRO A 497 1.32 -6.58 -20.96
CA PRO A 497 0.80 -7.72 -21.72
C PRO A 497 1.93 -8.55 -22.35
N GLU A 498 1.63 -9.78 -22.75
CA GLU A 498 2.62 -10.62 -23.45
C GLU A 498 2.86 -10.09 -24.88
N GLN A 499 4.10 -10.20 -25.35
CA GLN A 499 4.48 -9.82 -26.71
C GLN A 499 3.80 -10.76 -27.70
N ASP A 500 3.13 -10.21 -28.72
CA ASP A 500 2.62 -11.01 -29.84
C ASP A 500 3.82 -11.40 -30.74
N PRO A 501 4.16 -12.71 -30.87
CA PRO A 501 5.27 -13.13 -31.72
C PRO A 501 5.07 -12.76 -33.20
N ALA A 502 3.82 -12.60 -33.65
CA ALA A 502 3.50 -12.21 -35.02
C ALA A 502 3.60 -10.69 -35.24
N ARG A 503 3.55 -9.90 -34.17
CA ARG A 503 3.54 -8.43 -34.20
C ARG A 503 4.37 -7.86 -33.04
N PRO A 504 5.70 -7.90 -33.14
CA PRO A 504 6.56 -7.34 -32.10
C PRO A 504 6.29 -5.84 -31.94
N ASP A 505 6.10 -5.40 -30.70
CA ASP A 505 5.93 -4.00 -30.30
C ASP A 505 7.23 -3.51 -29.62
N PRO A 506 8.03 -2.67 -30.29
CA PRO A 506 9.25 -2.11 -29.71
C PRO A 506 9.00 -1.27 -28.45
N ALA A 507 7.82 -0.65 -28.32
CA ALA A 507 7.48 0.12 -27.13
C ALA A 507 7.26 -0.82 -25.93
N LEU A 508 6.68 -2.00 -26.17
CA LEU A 508 6.53 -3.03 -25.14
C LEU A 508 7.90 -3.61 -24.73
N ASP A 509 8.85 -3.74 -25.65
CA ASP A 509 10.23 -4.11 -25.32
C ASP A 509 10.94 -3.04 -24.48
N GLU A 510 10.73 -1.75 -24.76
CA GLU A 510 11.22 -0.64 -23.90
C GLU A 510 10.64 -0.75 -22.48
N LEU A 511 9.35 -1.03 -22.36
CA LEU A 511 8.69 -1.22 -21.07
C LEU A 511 9.23 -2.43 -20.31
N TYR A 512 9.42 -3.57 -20.96
CA TYR A 512 10.05 -4.74 -20.35
C TYR A 512 11.49 -4.45 -19.91
N THR A 513 12.23 -3.69 -20.71
CA THR A 513 13.60 -3.25 -20.36
C THR A 513 13.61 -2.32 -19.15
N LEU A 514 12.60 -1.45 -19.02
CA LEU A 514 12.42 -0.58 -17.85
C LEU A 514 12.13 -1.39 -16.59
N LEU A 515 11.22 -2.37 -16.67
CA LEU A 515 10.81 -3.20 -15.53
C LEU A 515 11.86 -4.26 -15.15
N SER A 516 12.62 -4.75 -16.13
CA SER A 516 13.73 -5.69 -15.96
C SER A 516 15.02 -5.11 -16.58
N PRO A 517 15.68 -4.13 -15.94
CA PRO A 517 16.90 -3.54 -16.48
C PRO A 517 17.97 -4.63 -16.74
N PRO A 518 18.51 -4.76 -17.96
CA PRO A 518 19.45 -5.84 -18.30
C PRO A 518 20.71 -5.85 -17.43
N SER A 519 21.15 -4.68 -16.96
CA SER A 519 22.29 -4.50 -16.07
C SER A 519 22.03 -4.88 -14.61
N HIS A 520 20.76 -5.10 -14.22
CA HIS A 520 20.34 -5.31 -12.85
C HIS A 520 19.32 -6.46 -12.78
N ARG A 521 19.79 -7.70 -12.96
CA ARG A 521 18.96 -8.91 -12.90
C ARG A 521 19.17 -9.69 -11.59
N GLY A 522 18.11 -10.37 -11.14
CA GLY A 522 18.07 -11.17 -9.91
C GLY A 522 17.60 -10.39 -8.68
N ASN A 523 17.51 -11.10 -7.55
CA ASN A 523 17.27 -10.56 -6.21
C ASN A 523 16.12 -9.54 -6.11
N VAL A 524 14.99 -9.86 -6.73
CA VAL A 524 13.80 -8.99 -6.71
C VAL A 524 13.16 -9.00 -5.33
N HIS A 525 12.92 -7.83 -4.79
CA HIS A 525 12.17 -7.60 -3.55
C HIS A 525 11.53 -6.22 -3.64
N GLY A 526 10.41 -6.04 -2.96
CA GLY A 526 9.64 -4.81 -3.10
C GLY A 526 8.63 -4.65 -1.98
N THR A 527 7.95 -3.52 -2.01
CA THR A 527 6.89 -3.16 -1.08
C THR A 527 5.77 -2.44 -1.83
N TRP A 528 4.59 -2.44 -1.23
CA TRP A 528 3.39 -1.79 -1.73
C TRP A 528 2.86 -0.83 -0.68
N ASP A 529 2.34 0.31 -1.13
CA ASP A 529 1.44 1.13 -0.31
C ASP A 529 -0.01 1.03 -0.85
N ASP A 530 -0.82 2.07 -0.64
CA ASP A 530 -2.21 2.14 -1.09
C ASP A 530 -2.38 2.57 -2.57
N ARG A 531 -1.30 2.86 -3.28
CA ARG A 531 -1.38 3.43 -4.63
C ARG A 531 -0.18 3.16 -5.54
N CYS A 532 0.88 2.58 -5.02
CA CYS A 532 2.18 2.44 -5.67
C CYS A 532 2.87 1.13 -5.27
N LEU A 533 3.71 0.66 -6.19
CA LEU A 533 4.68 -0.40 -6.00
C LEU A 533 6.08 0.19 -6.14
N VAL A 534 6.96 -0.15 -5.20
CA VAL A 534 8.40 0.04 -5.36
C VAL A 534 9.06 -1.32 -5.22
N TYR A 535 9.88 -1.69 -6.20
CA TYR A 535 10.73 -2.87 -6.08
C TYR A 535 12.15 -2.56 -6.54
N ALA A 536 13.09 -3.32 -6.00
CA ALA A 536 14.48 -3.30 -6.42
C ALA A 536 14.84 -4.63 -7.10
N THR A 537 15.71 -4.56 -8.10
CA THR A 537 16.24 -5.72 -8.81
C THR A 537 17.73 -5.53 -9.09
N GLY A 538 18.45 -6.64 -9.26
CA GLY A 538 19.89 -6.66 -9.38
C GLY A 538 20.62 -6.72 -8.03
N GLY A 539 21.91 -6.46 -8.10
CA GLY A 539 22.84 -6.53 -6.97
C GLY A 539 23.08 -7.97 -6.52
N THR A 540 24.28 -8.51 -6.78
CA THR A 540 24.80 -9.61 -5.95
C THR A 540 25.02 -9.08 -4.51
N SER A 541 25.28 -9.94 -3.53
CA SER A 541 25.41 -9.54 -2.11
C SER A 541 26.27 -8.27 -1.90
N GLY A 542 25.63 -7.11 -1.73
CA GLY A 542 26.27 -5.80 -1.53
C GLY A 542 26.44 -4.90 -2.78
N GLY A 543 25.98 -5.34 -3.96
CA GLY A 543 26.01 -4.55 -5.20
C GLY A 543 24.84 -3.58 -5.35
N LEU A 544 24.97 -2.66 -6.30
CA LEU A 544 23.93 -1.69 -6.64
C LEU A 544 22.69 -2.38 -7.23
N LYS A 545 21.52 -1.85 -6.89
CA LYS A 545 20.20 -2.31 -7.33
C LYS A 545 19.48 -1.19 -8.05
N ALA A 546 18.82 -1.50 -9.16
CA ALA A 546 17.89 -0.58 -9.78
C ALA A 546 16.58 -0.57 -8.98
N ILE A 547 16.07 0.62 -8.65
CA ILE A 547 14.80 0.81 -7.95
C ILE A 547 13.75 1.25 -8.97
N ILE A 548 12.73 0.43 -9.15
CA ILE A 548 11.61 0.65 -10.05
C ILE A 548 10.41 1.10 -9.24
N PHE A 549 9.76 2.15 -9.70
CA PHE A 549 8.53 2.70 -9.17
C PHE A 549 7.41 2.53 -10.18
N VAL A 550 6.28 1.99 -9.73
CA VAL A 550 5.06 1.85 -10.53
C VAL A 550 3.90 2.49 -9.76
N SER A 551 3.22 3.47 -10.36
CA SER A 551 2.11 4.19 -9.72
C SER A 551 0.77 3.85 -10.38
N PHE A 552 -0.24 3.60 -9.54
CA PHE A 552 -1.65 3.48 -9.90
C PHE A 552 -2.43 4.77 -9.58
N ASP A 553 -1.75 5.82 -9.08
CA ASP A 553 -2.33 7.13 -8.84
C ASP A 553 -2.12 8.07 -10.04
N PRO A 554 -3.18 8.57 -10.70
CA PRO A 554 -3.08 9.44 -11.86
C PRO A 554 -2.54 10.84 -11.56
N SER A 555 -2.43 11.22 -10.28
CA SER A 555 -1.89 12.52 -9.87
C SER A 555 -0.35 12.54 -9.81
N ILE A 556 0.30 11.38 -9.75
CA ILE A 556 1.76 11.27 -9.65
C ILE A 556 2.38 11.41 -11.04
N ARG A 557 3.23 12.42 -11.22
CA ARG A 557 3.82 12.80 -12.51
C ARG A 557 5.28 13.20 -12.34
N LEU A 558 6.19 12.27 -12.58
CA LEU A 558 7.63 12.54 -12.52
C LEU A 558 8.08 13.42 -13.70
N ILE A 559 8.92 14.42 -13.41
CA ILE A 559 9.45 15.32 -14.44
C ILE A 559 10.30 14.53 -15.43
N GLY A 560 10.03 14.70 -16.73
CA GLY A 560 10.74 14.00 -17.81
C GLY A 560 10.16 12.62 -18.16
N ALA A 561 9.06 12.19 -17.52
CA ALA A 561 8.35 10.98 -17.93
C ALA A 561 7.74 11.15 -19.33
N ARG A 562 8.09 10.25 -20.24
CA ARG A 562 7.65 10.26 -21.64
C ARG A 562 6.30 9.54 -21.78
N PRO A 563 5.42 9.96 -22.72
CA PRO A 563 4.21 9.20 -23.00
C PRO A 563 4.60 7.84 -23.58
N TYR A 564 3.96 6.78 -23.11
CA TYR A 564 4.09 5.48 -23.73
C TYR A 564 3.58 5.52 -25.18
N SER A 565 4.41 5.08 -26.13
CA SER A 565 4.13 5.17 -27.57
C SER A 565 3.37 3.98 -28.13
N GLY A 566 3.31 2.85 -27.41
CA GLY A 566 2.63 1.63 -27.82
C GLY A 566 1.12 1.63 -27.52
N ARG A 567 0.43 0.57 -27.97
CA ARG A 567 -0.97 0.33 -27.62
C ARG A 567 -1.06 -0.79 -26.59
N LEU A 568 -1.20 -0.44 -25.31
CA LEU A 568 -1.54 -1.43 -24.28
C LEU A 568 -2.99 -1.89 -24.50
N ILE A 569 -3.16 -3.03 -25.17
CA ILE A 569 -4.42 -3.77 -25.08
C ILE A 569 -4.40 -4.45 -23.71
N LEU A 570 -5.02 -3.80 -22.71
CA LEU A 570 -5.22 -4.43 -21.40
C LEU A 570 -6.01 -5.71 -21.62
N GLY A 571 -5.41 -6.84 -21.23
CA GLY A 571 -6.01 -8.16 -21.38
C GLY A 571 -7.26 -8.29 -20.53
N ARG A 572 -8.42 -7.99 -21.12
CA ARG A 572 -9.70 -8.53 -20.64
C ARG A 572 -9.92 -9.86 -21.33
N PRO A 573 -10.38 -10.92 -20.63
CA PRO A 573 -10.73 -12.18 -21.27
C PRO A 573 -11.75 -11.92 -22.40
N ALA A 574 -11.52 -12.55 -23.55
CA ALA A 574 -12.34 -12.40 -24.74
C ALA A 574 -13.80 -12.78 -24.42
N GLY A 575 -14.73 -11.82 -24.52
CA GLY A 575 -16.16 -12.10 -24.29
C GLY A 575 -17.09 -10.91 -24.03
N MET A 576 -16.59 -9.67 -23.88
CA MET A 576 -17.44 -8.48 -23.70
C MET A 576 -17.23 -7.48 -24.84
N PRO A 577 -18.29 -6.97 -25.49
CA PRO A 577 -18.16 -6.04 -26.61
C PRO A 577 -17.58 -4.68 -26.16
N HIS A 578 -16.64 -4.17 -26.96
CA HIS A 578 -16.05 -2.84 -26.83
C HIS A 578 -17.11 -1.74 -26.86
N CYS A 579 -17.10 -0.84 -25.87
CA CYS A 579 -17.58 0.54 -26.02
C CYS A 579 -16.41 1.51 -25.84
N GLY A 580 -15.59 1.61 -26.89
CA GLY A 580 -14.68 2.74 -27.08
C GLY A 580 -15.32 3.77 -28.02
N PRO A 581 -15.00 5.08 -27.87
CA PRO A 581 -15.54 6.10 -28.74
C PRO A 581 -14.98 5.93 -30.15
N ARG A 582 -15.84 5.58 -31.12
CA ARG A 582 -15.49 5.63 -32.54
C ARG A 582 -15.18 7.08 -32.92
N THR A 583 -13.92 7.34 -33.26
CA THR A 583 -13.52 8.47 -34.08
C THR A 583 -14.29 8.41 -35.40
N SER A 584 -15.19 9.37 -35.64
CA SER A 584 -15.97 9.46 -36.87
C SER A 584 -15.12 10.06 -38.00
N SER A 585 -14.37 9.23 -38.71
CA SER A 585 -13.98 9.56 -40.08
C SER A 585 -15.23 9.43 -40.96
N LYS A 586 -15.77 10.57 -41.38
CA LYS A 586 -16.91 10.69 -42.30
C LYS A 586 -16.58 10.06 -43.65
N LEU A 587 -17.42 9.12 -44.10
CA LEU A 587 -17.67 8.79 -45.51
C LEU A 587 -19.07 8.17 -45.58
N TYR A 588 -20.07 8.93 -46.04
CA TYR A 588 -21.30 8.37 -46.62
C TYR A 588 -21.76 9.26 -47.79
N PRO A 589 -22.42 8.67 -48.81
CA PRO A 589 -22.71 9.31 -50.10
C PRO A 589 -24.01 10.12 -50.11
N ALA A 590 -24.15 10.96 -51.14
CA ALA A 590 -25.32 11.73 -51.56
C ALA A 590 -26.56 10.81 -51.76
N ASP A 591 -27.80 11.18 -51.44
CA ASP A 591 -28.71 12.21 -52.00
C ASP A 591 -30.06 12.12 -51.21
N PRO A 592 -31.17 12.85 -51.53
CA PRO A 592 -31.33 14.22 -52.00
C PRO A 592 -32.33 15.05 -51.14
N GLU A 593 -32.29 16.36 -51.37
CA GLU A 593 -33.31 17.42 -51.21
C GLU A 593 -34.55 17.19 -50.33
N LEU A 594 -34.71 18.05 -49.31
CA LEU A 594 -36.01 18.60 -48.90
C LEU A 594 -35.79 20.01 -48.32
N SER A 595 -36.26 20.99 -49.07
CA SER A 595 -36.25 22.43 -48.77
C SER A 595 -37.17 22.78 -47.60
N TYR A 596 -36.71 23.60 -46.66
CA TYR A 596 -37.57 24.58 -45.98
C TYR A 596 -36.76 25.82 -45.63
N GLU A 597 -37.16 26.96 -46.20
CA GLU A 597 -36.64 28.29 -45.91
C GLU A 597 -37.03 28.75 -44.49
N GLY A 598 -36.07 29.35 -43.78
CA GLY A 598 -36.30 30.02 -42.50
C GLY A 598 -35.23 31.08 -42.27
N LYS A 599 -35.50 32.30 -42.74
CA LYS A 599 -34.66 33.49 -42.57
C LYS A 599 -34.50 33.83 -41.08
N GLY A 600 -33.26 33.98 -40.61
CA GLY A 600 -32.93 34.52 -39.30
C GLY A 600 -31.50 35.04 -39.25
N LYS A 601 -31.33 36.35 -39.47
CA LYS A 601 -30.06 37.08 -39.42
C LYS A 601 -29.50 37.11 -38.00
N GLY A 602 -28.23 36.73 -37.82
CA GLY A 602 -27.48 36.97 -36.59
C GLY A 602 -25.99 36.68 -36.78
N LYS A 603 -25.18 37.73 -36.87
CA LYS A 603 -23.75 37.73 -37.21
C LYS A 603 -22.91 36.86 -36.27
N GLU A 604 -22.16 35.91 -36.85
CA GLU A 604 -20.97 35.33 -36.26
C GLU A 604 -19.88 36.40 -36.10
N LYS A 605 -19.26 36.46 -34.93
CA LYS A 605 -17.88 36.93 -34.76
C LYS A 605 -17.08 35.77 -34.19
N HIS A 606 -16.31 35.12 -35.06
CA HIS A 606 -15.18 34.30 -34.69
C HIS A 606 -14.19 35.16 -33.88
N LYS A 607 -13.90 34.74 -32.64
CA LYS A 607 -12.59 34.97 -32.02
C LYS A 607 -12.14 33.66 -31.40
N ASN A 608 -11.14 33.08 -32.06
CA ASN A 608 -10.22 32.13 -31.46
C ASN A 608 -9.47 32.87 -30.35
N ASP A 609 -9.59 32.41 -29.11
CA ASP A 609 -8.57 32.68 -28.10
C ASP A 609 -8.21 31.35 -27.44
N ALA A 610 -6.96 30.95 -27.71
CA ALA A 610 -6.30 29.79 -27.15
C ALA A 610 -6.18 29.95 -25.63
N TRP A 611 -6.65 28.96 -24.88
CA TRP A 611 -6.57 28.96 -23.44
C TRP A 611 -5.21 28.41 -23.00
N ASN A 612 -4.30 29.32 -22.64
CA ASN A 612 -3.10 29.04 -21.85
C ASN A 612 -3.50 28.86 -20.37
N PRO A 613 -3.16 27.74 -19.71
CA PRO A 613 -3.32 27.63 -18.26
C PRO A 613 -2.07 28.16 -17.57
N THR A 614 -2.02 29.47 -17.31
CA THR A 614 -1.19 30.06 -16.24
C THR A 614 -2.13 30.80 -15.30
N SER A 615 -2.52 30.13 -14.22
CA SER A 615 -3.06 30.76 -13.01
C SER A 615 -3.12 29.72 -11.90
N GLU A 616 -2.12 29.77 -11.04
CA GLU A 616 -2.07 29.11 -9.74
C GLU A 616 -3.27 29.54 -8.88
N PRO A 617 -3.88 28.63 -8.10
CA PRO A 617 -4.61 28.99 -6.90
C PRO A 617 -3.74 28.71 -5.67
N ASN A 618 -3.44 29.80 -4.95
CA ASN A 618 -2.93 29.81 -3.58
C ASN A 618 -3.80 28.94 -2.66
N ALA A 619 -3.18 27.98 -1.99
CA ALA A 619 -3.70 27.36 -0.78
C ALA A 619 -2.56 27.21 0.23
N THR A 620 -2.64 28.02 1.28
CA THR A 620 -1.76 28.09 2.44
C THR A 620 -1.73 26.79 3.23
N TRP A 621 -0.58 26.12 3.19
CA TRP A 621 0.01 25.43 4.35
C TRP A 621 1.43 26.00 4.47
N HIS A 622 1.79 26.44 5.68
CA HIS A 622 2.96 27.28 5.96
C HIS A 622 4.23 26.85 5.20
N ALA A 623 4.56 27.65 4.19
CA ALA A 623 5.84 27.69 3.52
C ALA A 623 6.34 29.14 3.57
N ASP A 624 7.17 29.43 4.56
CA ASP A 624 8.11 30.56 4.59
C ASP A 624 9.50 29.88 4.63
N MET A 625 10.46 30.07 3.72
CA MET A 625 10.85 31.20 2.88
C MET A 625 11.56 30.70 1.61
N ARG A 626 11.46 31.45 0.50
CA ARG A 626 12.32 31.34 -0.70
C ARG A 626 13.74 31.89 -0.43
N PRO A 627 14.76 31.46 -1.19
CA PRO A 627 16.11 32.04 -1.12
C PRO A 627 16.17 33.42 -1.80
N PRO A 628 17.06 34.33 -1.38
CA PRO A 628 17.25 35.62 -2.06
C PRO A 628 18.26 35.50 -3.22
N GLU A 629 17.85 35.91 -4.42
CA GLU A 629 18.69 36.39 -5.51
C GLU A 629 18.34 37.88 -5.71
N SER A 630 19.19 38.84 -6.06
CA SER A 630 20.63 39.07 -6.04
C SER A 630 20.76 40.58 -6.23
N ASP A 631 21.59 41.30 -5.47
CA ASP A 631 21.97 42.64 -5.91
C ASP A 631 23.40 43.02 -5.52
N SER A 632 24.09 43.60 -6.49
CA SER A 632 25.47 44.01 -6.47
C SER A 632 25.68 45.22 -5.56
N GLY A 633 26.65 45.15 -4.63
CA GLY A 633 27.05 46.31 -3.84
C GLY A 633 28.10 46.00 -2.78
N THR A 634 29.35 46.36 -3.09
CA THR A 634 30.53 46.66 -2.24
C THR A 634 30.53 46.27 -0.75
N SER A 635 31.57 45.50 -0.38
CA SER A 635 31.93 45.03 0.97
C SER A 635 32.00 46.12 2.07
N PRO A 636 31.86 45.70 3.34
CA PRO A 636 33.10 45.57 4.12
C PRO A 636 33.19 44.28 4.94
N ARG A 637 34.42 43.76 5.00
CA ARG A 637 34.90 42.60 5.75
C ARG A 637 34.31 42.51 7.17
N ARG A 638 33.58 41.43 7.45
CA ARG A 638 33.40 40.92 8.82
C ARG A 638 33.83 39.45 8.87
N ARG A 639 34.75 39.20 9.80
CA ARG A 639 35.54 37.99 10.01
C ARG A 639 34.69 36.74 10.21
N ASP A 640 35.25 35.65 9.70
CA ASP A 640 34.84 34.26 9.82
C ASP A 640 34.21 33.89 11.18
N ARG A 641 32.97 33.39 11.11
CA ARG A 641 32.47 32.39 12.04
C ARG A 641 32.50 31.05 11.30
N SER A 642 33.27 30.12 11.85
CA SER A 642 33.45 28.73 11.43
C SER A 642 32.14 28.01 11.05
N ASN A 643 32.06 27.51 9.82
CA ASN A 643 31.08 26.52 9.35
C ASN A 643 31.25 25.20 10.13
N HIS A 644 30.51 25.03 11.22
CA HIS A 644 30.30 23.73 11.83
C HIS A 644 28.93 23.18 11.39
N GLY A 645 28.91 22.01 10.74
CA GLY A 645 27.83 21.02 10.91
C GLY A 645 26.73 20.86 9.85
N GLN A 646 26.83 21.39 8.62
CA GLN A 646 25.79 21.11 7.61
C GLN A 646 26.03 19.74 6.96
N TRP A 647 25.25 18.72 7.38
CA TRP A 647 25.33 17.35 6.84
C TRP A 647 24.20 17.01 5.87
N SER A 648 23.14 17.83 5.79
CA SER A 648 22.08 17.74 4.79
C SER A 648 22.10 18.90 3.78
N SER A 649 21.68 18.60 2.55
CA SER A 649 21.56 19.56 1.44
C SER A 649 20.44 19.13 0.49
N PHE A 650 20.01 20.02 -0.41
CA PHE A 650 19.08 19.65 -1.49
C PHE A 650 19.86 19.31 -2.76
N GLY A 651 19.53 18.18 -3.36
CA GLY A 651 20.10 17.72 -4.63
C GLY A 651 19.01 17.51 -5.69
N LYS A 652 19.43 17.41 -6.94
CA LYS A 652 18.56 16.96 -8.03
C LYS A 652 18.21 15.49 -7.83
N ALA A 653 16.93 15.14 -8.03
CA ALA A 653 16.47 13.77 -7.92
C ALA A 653 17.14 12.87 -8.96
N MET A 654 17.69 11.71 -8.54
CA MET A 654 18.45 10.80 -9.42
C MET A 654 17.69 10.38 -10.69
N TYR A 655 16.38 10.15 -10.59
CA TYR A 655 15.56 9.74 -11.74
C TYR A 655 15.63 10.74 -12.91
N ARG A 656 15.92 12.01 -12.63
CA ARG A 656 16.06 13.05 -13.66
C ARG A 656 17.38 12.95 -14.43
N ASP A 657 18.36 12.26 -13.88
CA ASP A 657 19.62 11.95 -14.57
C ASP A 657 19.48 10.61 -15.31
N ILE A 658 18.79 9.63 -14.70
CA ILE A 658 18.50 8.33 -15.34
C ILE A 658 17.58 8.50 -16.56
N SER A 659 16.58 9.40 -16.48
CA SER A 659 15.64 9.73 -17.57
C SER A 659 14.88 8.53 -18.17
N CYS A 660 14.59 7.53 -17.33
CA CYS A 660 13.87 6.30 -17.69
C CYS A 660 12.51 6.26 -16.97
N ALA A 661 11.51 6.91 -17.57
CA ALA A 661 10.16 6.99 -17.04
C ALA A 661 9.12 7.05 -18.17
N LEU A 662 8.05 6.27 -18.03
CA LEU A 662 6.94 6.14 -18.97
C LEU A 662 5.62 6.42 -18.25
N HIS A 663 4.76 7.26 -18.81
CA HIS A 663 3.40 7.46 -18.34
C HIS A 663 2.38 6.85 -19.29
N PHE A 664 1.30 6.32 -18.72
CA PHE A 664 0.23 5.60 -19.40
C PHE A 664 -1.09 6.34 -19.13
N GLY A 665 -1.67 6.94 -20.18
CA GLY A 665 -2.96 7.64 -20.08
C GLY A 665 -2.85 9.15 -19.82
N LEU A 666 -3.64 9.90 -20.61
CA LEU A 666 -4.08 11.28 -20.34
C LEU A 666 -5.61 11.31 -20.35
#